data_AF-A0A537W447-F1
#
_entry.id   AF-A0A537W447-F1
#
_cell.length_a   1.000
_cell.length_b   1.000
_cell.length_c   1.000
_cell.angle_alpha   90.00
_cell.angle_beta   90.00
_cell.angle_gamma   90.00
#
_symmetry.space_group_name_H-M   'P 1'
#
loop_
_entity.id
_entity.type
_entity.pdbx_description
1 polymer ?
#
loop_
_entity_poly.entity_id
_entity_poly.type
_entity_poly.pdbx_seq_one_letter_code
_entity_poly.pdbx_strand_id
1 'polypeptide(L)'
;KPGRYVTKYQDLAATVAGLPMQVVRSYDSYDKSVGDFGVGWKVELATFRIASGRPLGLGGWTQYNAQCFIGLCLTAFRTSVVHTVTVTWPGGQQEIFDFTPSGGTNIFWTGSAKFTGRPGTTSTLQALGNTALDYFADGNLYGGGAVYDPQQFQLTTKDGRVFVIDRTLGLISERDTFGNGLTIDASGVHSFIGPTAGPSITFHRDGSGRITEIDGPLAGQRLLYGYPITNALGTFTDAMGRTFTYTYDPASGNLHLASDPSGAPLETLSYDTSGRLVAIANGSQPPTQITTSADLRQQTILDPSGNLTTVLVSDDLGDIVERDDTFGGQTLKSTFAYDASGRLTSTTDPLGHATTIEYDESATAANGNLLALTANGRTWRFENYNTLGEAGLIRRPDGSVLVTLVTDPTTGALTSAQGPGEAPTTFTYWPNGRLKSVTDPGGRVVSYTYDANGNPASVGDSLGNVVTYTADASGQVRAVADQLGRATHFDYNADGTLAVVTNASGHQWKYFYDAQARLHEVRDPFALSTFYEYSDLGLLTKRTDRDLAVTTFAYDVDGLLTQEVRPGGDVIHYRYDQLGRLVETDNASSHLDRIYDGADRLLSETTCANTGSPTAPCAPATGSAGQPTVTMSYDYFADGRLRSATSTDAGAVQYGYDSLGRLASIQSGSQAAFALDYDALGRLASLTRPNGVTDAFTYDASGALVGRDATRGGSPVARFDYTLDPVTGRRSSLTDNDGTHSYVYDASGQLVSATHPAASGLANESYSYDAAGNRSAGGTASTYDAANRLTSDAAFNYLYDASGDLLSKTPAGGGTPTRYSWNADHQLVGITHPDGTTSSYRYDPLGRRI
;
A
#
# COMPACT_ATOMS: atom_id res chain seq x y z
N LYS A 1 -19.33 11.92 13.40
CA LYS A 1 -20.69 12.18 13.94
C LYS A 1 -21.63 11.16 13.33
N PRO A 2 -22.38 10.41 14.15
CA PRO A 2 -23.34 9.45 13.63
C PRO A 2 -24.35 10.10 12.67
N GLY A 3 -24.67 9.39 11.59
CA GLY A 3 -25.58 9.85 10.54
C GLY A 3 -24.97 10.81 9.49
N ARG A 4 -23.70 11.22 9.63
CA ARG A 4 -23.01 12.03 8.62
C ARG A 4 -22.50 11.12 7.50
N TYR A 5 -22.92 11.36 6.28
CA TYR A 5 -22.36 10.76 5.08
C TYR A 5 -21.30 11.68 4.46
N VAL A 6 -20.14 11.10 4.14
CA VAL A 6 -19.05 11.75 3.42
C VAL A 6 -18.58 10.79 2.34
N THR A 7 -18.39 11.29 1.12
CA THR A 7 -17.80 10.52 0.02
C THR A 7 -16.79 11.37 -0.73
N LYS A 8 -15.90 10.69 -1.45
CA LYS A 8 -14.80 11.30 -2.20
C LYS A 8 -14.71 10.65 -3.58
N TYR A 9 -14.59 11.48 -4.61
CA TYR A 9 -14.36 11.07 -5.99
C TYR A 9 -13.02 11.64 -6.43
N GLN A 10 -12.09 10.77 -6.81
CA GLN A 10 -10.83 11.19 -7.40
C GLN A 10 -11.07 11.49 -8.88
N ASP A 11 -11.15 12.78 -9.24
CA ASP A 11 -11.42 13.16 -10.62
C ASP A 11 -10.15 13.26 -11.46
N LEU A 12 -9.01 13.56 -10.82
CA LEU A 12 -7.70 13.68 -11.46
C LEU A 12 -6.60 13.22 -10.51
N ALA A 13 -5.69 12.36 -10.99
CA ALA A 13 -4.37 12.19 -10.42
C ALA A 13 -3.32 12.61 -11.44
N ALA A 14 -2.39 13.45 -11.00
CA ALA A 14 -1.30 13.91 -11.84
C ALA A 14 -0.07 14.26 -11.02
N THR A 15 1.11 14.26 -11.63
CA THR A 15 2.31 14.79 -11.00
C THR A 15 2.55 16.21 -11.47
N VAL A 16 2.75 17.11 -10.53
CA VAL A 16 2.83 18.56 -10.72
C VAL A 16 4.15 18.99 -10.08
N ALA A 17 5.16 19.33 -10.91
CA ALA A 17 6.51 19.63 -10.45
C ALA A 17 7.18 18.51 -9.59
N GLY A 18 6.92 17.25 -9.93
CA GLY A 18 7.41 16.09 -9.15
C GLY A 18 6.63 15.82 -7.86
N LEU A 19 5.60 16.60 -7.56
CA LEU A 19 4.70 16.38 -6.43
C LEU A 19 3.43 15.65 -6.92
N PRO A 20 3.08 14.49 -6.34
CA PRO A 20 1.84 13.81 -6.68
C PRO A 20 0.66 14.66 -6.19
N MET A 21 -0.22 15.02 -7.10
CA MET A 21 -1.43 15.79 -6.85
C MET A 21 -2.66 14.96 -7.17
N GLN A 22 -3.64 15.02 -6.27
CA GLN A 22 -4.97 14.49 -6.50
C GLN A 22 -5.96 15.64 -6.39
N VAL A 23 -6.80 15.77 -7.43
CA VAL A 23 -8.01 16.58 -7.35
C VAL A 23 -9.11 15.65 -6.90
N VAL A 24 -9.56 15.84 -5.67
CA VAL A 24 -10.60 15.03 -5.08
C VAL A 24 -11.83 15.91 -4.90
N ARG A 25 -12.94 15.50 -5.49
CA ARG A 25 -14.25 16.02 -5.12
C ARG A 25 -14.72 15.35 -3.86
N SER A 26 -14.95 16.15 -2.82
CA SER A 26 -15.55 15.67 -1.59
C SER A 26 -17.00 16.13 -1.50
N TYR A 27 -17.85 15.27 -0.95
CA TYR A 27 -19.20 15.60 -0.56
C TYR A 27 -19.39 15.35 0.94
N ASP A 28 -20.06 16.28 1.62
CA ASP A 28 -20.47 16.15 3.01
C ASP A 28 -21.94 16.51 3.17
N SER A 29 -22.75 15.53 3.56
CA SER A 29 -24.19 15.71 3.80
C SER A 29 -24.54 16.77 4.85
N TYR A 30 -23.63 17.08 5.77
CA TYR A 30 -23.86 18.08 6.83
C TYR A 30 -23.42 19.48 6.39
N ASP A 31 -22.66 19.60 5.31
CA ASP A 31 -22.24 20.89 4.77
C ASP A 31 -23.33 21.43 3.83
N LYS A 32 -23.96 22.54 4.23
CA LYS A 32 -25.01 23.23 3.46
C LYS A 32 -24.50 24.50 2.76
N SER A 33 -23.20 24.76 2.84
CA SER A 33 -22.58 25.87 2.11
C SER A 33 -22.44 25.55 0.62
N VAL A 34 -22.52 26.57 -0.24
CA VAL A 34 -22.20 26.45 -1.67
C VAL A 34 -20.69 26.40 -1.80
N GLY A 35 -20.13 25.22 -2.06
CA GLY A 35 -18.70 25.02 -2.29
C GLY A 35 -18.35 25.09 -3.78
N ASP A 36 -17.16 24.60 -4.13
CA ASP A 36 -16.60 24.65 -5.48
C ASP A 36 -17.45 23.96 -6.54
N PHE A 37 -18.23 22.95 -6.15
CA PHE A 37 -19.16 22.24 -7.04
C PHE A 37 -20.60 22.34 -6.57
N GLY A 38 -20.95 23.38 -5.82
CA GLY A 38 -22.30 23.56 -5.28
C GLY A 38 -22.46 23.07 -3.85
N VAL A 39 -23.71 22.92 -3.40
CA VAL A 39 -24.06 22.65 -2.00
C VAL A 39 -23.49 21.33 -1.53
N GLY A 40 -22.67 21.38 -0.46
CA GLY A 40 -22.05 20.21 0.15
C GLY A 40 -20.86 19.63 -0.62
N TRP A 41 -20.53 20.17 -1.79
CA TRP A 41 -19.44 19.69 -2.63
C TRP A 41 -18.27 20.67 -2.66
N LYS A 42 -17.07 20.16 -2.40
CA LYS A 42 -15.83 20.95 -2.38
C LYS A 42 -14.72 20.28 -3.14
N VAL A 43 -13.84 21.08 -3.73
CA VAL A 43 -12.56 20.57 -4.21
C VAL A 43 -11.64 20.40 -3.01
N GLU A 44 -11.10 19.20 -2.88
CA GLU A 44 -10.04 18.87 -1.96
C GLU A 44 -8.77 18.69 -2.79
N LEU A 45 -7.89 19.68 -2.68
CA LEU A 45 -6.49 19.58 -3.08
C LEU A 45 -5.74 19.25 -1.80
N ALA A 46 -5.10 18.07 -1.71
CA ALA A 46 -4.30 17.59 -0.58
C ALA A 46 -4.64 18.25 0.77
N THR A 47 -5.58 17.68 1.53
CA THR A 47 -6.36 18.38 2.58
C THR A 47 -5.59 18.86 3.82
N PHE A 48 -4.90 20.00 3.72
CA PHE A 48 -4.48 20.77 4.89
C PHE A 48 -5.64 21.63 5.41
N ARG A 49 -5.91 21.58 6.72
CA ARG A 49 -6.89 22.45 7.39
C ARG A 49 -6.24 23.16 8.56
N ILE A 50 -6.65 24.39 8.83
CA ILE A 50 -6.19 25.14 10.01
C ILE A 50 -7.36 25.83 10.69
N ALA A 51 -7.48 25.68 12.01
CA ALA A 51 -8.56 26.26 12.79
C ALA A 51 -8.04 26.81 14.11
N SER A 52 -8.55 27.97 14.53
CA SER A 52 -8.35 28.46 15.89
C SER A 52 -9.48 27.99 16.79
N GLY A 53 -9.17 27.60 18.03
CA GLY A 53 -10.20 27.19 19.01
C GLY A 53 -11.12 28.35 19.40
N ARG A 54 -10.67 29.59 19.17
CA ARG A 54 -11.40 30.85 19.33
C ARG A 54 -10.62 31.98 18.66
N PRO A 55 -11.22 33.18 18.44
CA PRO A 55 -10.45 34.34 18.04
C PRO A 55 -9.28 34.59 19.00
N LEU A 56 -8.06 34.61 18.48
CA LEU A 56 -6.84 34.45 19.29
C LEU A 56 -6.63 35.59 20.30
N GLY A 57 -6.99 36.81 19.94
CA GLY A 57 -6.89 37.98 20.81
C GLY A 57 -8.09 38.19 21.75
N LEU A 58 -9.14 37.37 21.67
CA LEU A 58 -10.39 37.62 22.38
C LEU A 58 -10.40 37.07 23.81
N GLY A 59 -10.34 37.97 24.78
CA GLY A 59 -10.61 37.72 26.19
C GLY A 59 -9.51 36.97 26.93
N GLY A 60 -9.45 37.19 28.25
CA GLY A 60 -8.60 36.43 29.16
C GLY A 60 -7.14 36.87 29.21
N TRP A 61 -6.70 37.81 28.38
CA TRP A 61 -5.32 38.29 28.31
C TRP A 61 -4.95 39.27 29.42
N THR A 62 -3.72 39.19 29.92
CA THR A 62 -3.14 40.15 30.86
C THR A 62 -1.68 40.39 30.52
N GLN A 63 -1.31 41.64 30.29
CA GLN A 63 0.09 42.05 30.14
C GLN A 63 0.74 42.27 31.51
N TYR A 64 2.00 41.86 31.67
CA TYR A 64 2.79 42.07 32.88
C TYR A 64 4.28 42.30 32.54
N ASN A 65 5.04 42.86 33.49
CA ASN A 65 6.49 43.02 33.33
C ASN A 65 7.18 41.69 33.68
N ALA A 66 7.79 41.05 32.69
CA ALA A 66 8.48 39.77 32.87
C ALA A 66 9.88 39.97 33.46
N GLN A 67 10.60 41.00 33.03
CA GLN A 67 11.95 41.30 33.50
C GLN A 67 12.24 42.79 33.37
N CYS A 68 12.85 43.41 34.37
CA CYS A 68 13.21 44.84 34.35
C CYS A 68 14.71 45.02 34.60
N PHE A 69 15.35 45.90 33.83
CA PHE A 69 16.75 46.27 33.98
C PHE A 69 16.94 47.77 33.67
N ILE A 70 17.44 48.53 34.66
CA ILE A 70 17.74 49.98 34.56
C ILE A 70 16.58 50.79 33.93
N GLY A 71 15.36 50.62 34.44
CA GLY A 71 14.17 51.38 33.99
C GLY A 71 13.51 50.90 32.70
N LEU A 72 14.12 49.96 31.98
CA LEU A 72 13.51 49.24 30.85
C LEU A 72 12.92 47.91 31.35
N CYS A 73 11.61 47.72 31.17
CA CYS A 73 10.91 46.49 31.47
C CYS A 73 10.49 45.80 30.18
N LEU A 74 10.88 44.53 30.02
CA LEU A 74 10.33 43.62 29.03
C LEU A 74 8.95 43.18 29.52
N THR A 75 7.95 43.33 28.67
CA THR A 75 6.58 42.90 28.94
C THR A 75 6.36 41.47 28.42
N ALA A 76 5.39 40.77 29.00
CA ALA A 76 4.90 39.49 28.52
C ALA A 76 3.39 39.41 28.73
N PHE A 77 2.76 38.40 28.13
CA PHE A 77 1.34 38.16 28.25
C PHE A 77 1.10 36.81 28.93
N ARG A 78 0.06 36.77 29.76
CA ARG A 78 -0.55 35.53 30.25
C ARG A 78 -2.02 35.53 29.93
N THR A 79 -2.63 34.36 29.86
CA THR A 79 -4.06 34.22 29.64
C THR A 79 -4.69 33.31 30.68
N SER A 80 -5.96 33.58 31.01
CA SER A 80 -6.80 32.76 31.89
C SER A 80 -7.64 31.73 31.14
N VAL A 81 -7.60 31.76 29.79
CA VAL A 81 -8.31 30.84 28.91
C VAL A 81 -7.37 30.34 27.81
N VAL A 82 -7.60 29.15 27.29
CA VAL A 82 -6.72 28.54 26.28
C VAL A 82 -6.98 29.14 24.90
N HIS A 83 -5.93 29.52 24.19
CA HIS A 83 -5.99 29.98 22.79
C HIS A 83 -5.05 29.10 21.96
N THR A 84 -5.61 28.30 21.06
CA THR A 84 -4.86 27.37 20.21
C THR A 84 -5.18 27.54 18.75
N VAL A 85 -4.24 27.11 17.92
CA VAL A 85 -4.41 26.87 16.48
C VAL A 85 -4.09 25.41 16.20
N THR A 86 -5.03 24.70 15.59
CA THR A 86 -4.88 23.29 15.18
C THR A 86 -4.70 23.24 13.67
N VAL A 87 -3.62 22.61 13.21
CA VAL A 87 -3.38 22.22 11.83
C VAL A 87 -3.74 20.75 11.68
N THR A 88 -4.52 20.39 10.67
CA THR A 88 -4.85 19.00 10.30
C THR A 88 -4.27 18.70 8.94
N TRP A 89 -3.49 17.63 8.87
CA TRP A 89 -2.84 17.12 7.67
C TRP A 89 -3.79 16.29 6.81
N PRO A 90 -3.46 16.02 5.53
CA PRO A 90 -4.33 15.23 4.66
C PRO A 90 -4.65 13.82 5.16
N GLY A 91 -3.72 13.20 5.88
CA GLY A 91 -3.91 11.89 6.53
C GLY A 91 -4.68 11.93 7.86
N GLY A 92 -5.22 13.09 8.26
CA GLY A 92 -5.98 13.26 9.50
C GLY A 92 -5.13 13.55 10.75
N GLN A 93 -3.80 13.44 10.66
CA GLN A 93 -2.88 13.83 11.73
C GLN A 93 -3.07 15.31 12.09
N GLN A 94 -3.03 15.65 13.38
CA GLN A 94 -3.17 17.02 13.86
C GLN A 94 -1.90 17.51 14.56
N GLU A 95 -1.58 18.79 14.37
CA GLU A 95 -0.56 19.54 15.09
C GLU A 95 -1.20 20.75 15.76
N ILE A 96 -0.97 20.96 17.06
CA ILE A 96 -1.67 21.98 17.85
C ILE A 96 -0.65 22.97 18.40
N PHE A 97 -0.92 24.26 18.21
CA PHE A 97 -0.07 25.35 18.63
C PHE A 97 -0.79 26.24 19.64
N ASP A 98 -0.21 26.45 20.82
CA ASP A 98 -0.68 27.47 21.75
C ASP A 98 -0.26 28.86 21.25
N PHE A 99 -1.19 29.81 21.27
CA PHE A 99 -0.88 31.21 21.00
C PHE A 99 -0.20 31.82 22.23
N THR A 100 1.09 32.09 22.12
CA THR A 100 1.96 32.54 23.21
C THR A 100 2.67 33.84 22.83
N PRO A 101 1.93 34.96 22.72
CA PRO A 101 2.48 36.20 22.21
C PRO A 101 3.62 36.74 23.08
N SER A 102 4.65 37.28 22.43
CA SER A 102 5.74 38.00 23.11
C SER A 102 5.32 39.44 23.40
N GLY A 103 5.66 39.96 24.58
CA GLY A 103 5.48 41.40 24.85
C GLY A 103 6.63 42.24 24.27
N GLY A 104 6.38 43.54 24.17
CA GLY A 104 7.38 44.55 23.82
C GLY A 104 8.12 45.06 25.06
N THR A 105 8.45 46.34 25.10
CA THR A 105 9.00 47.01 26.29
C THR A 105 8.01 48.01 26.86
N ASN A 106 8.24 48.46 28.09
CA ASN A 106 7.51 49.57 28.70
C ASN A 106 7.71 50.95 28.01
N ILE A 107 8.51 51.02 26.95
CA ILE A 107 8.72 52.21 26.11
C ILE A 107 8.23 51.96 24.67
N PHE A 108 8.36 50.72 24.18
CA PHE A 108 7.87 50.24 22.89
C PHE A 108 6.80 49.17 23.16
N TRP A 109 5.57 49.64 23.33
CA TRP A 109 4.43 48.90 23.90
C TRP A 109 3.92 47.72 23.07
N THR A 110 4.37 47.60 21.83
CA THR A 110 3.86 46.63 20.86
C THR A 110 4.48 45.26 21.08
N GLY A 111 3.63 44.28 21.41
CA GLY A 111 4.00 42.87 21.42
C GLY A 111 4.01 42.27 20.02
N SER A 112 4.32 40.98 19.92
CA SER A 112 4.26 40.24 18.65
C SER A 112 3.61 38.87 18.81
N ALA A 113 2.86 38.48 17.79
CA ALA A 113 2.25 37.16 17.70
C ALA A 113 3.31 36.08 17.61
N LYS A 114 3.15 35.04 18.44
CA LYS A 114 4.01 33.87 18.48
C LYS A 114 3.19 32.65 18.83
N PHE A 115 3.55 31.51 18.24
CA PHE A 115 2.90 30.23 18.43
C PHE A 115 3.93 29.23 18.96
N THR A 116 3.53 28.46 19.96
CA THR A 116 4.36 27.40 20.54
C THR A 116 3.65 26.07 20.32
N GLY A 117 4.29 25.15 19.62
CA GLY A 117 3.75 23.80 19.40
C GLY A 117 3.56 23.06 20.74
N ARG A 118 2.44 22.37 20.89
CA ARG A 118 2.17 21.46 22.01
C ARG A 118 2.96 20.16 21.86
N PRO A 119 3.08 19.36 22.95
CA PRO A 119 3.43 17.94 22.85
C PRO A 119 2.74 17.25 21.67
N GLY A 120 3.49 16.76 20.68
CA GLY A 120 3.02 16.18 19.42
C GLY A 120 3.39 16.96 18.16
N THR A 121 3.81 18.23 18.29
CA THR A 121 3.95 19.19 17.19
C THR A 121 5.41 19.33 16.77
N THR A 122 5.70 18.99 15.52
CA THR A 122 7.06 19.00 14.95
C THR A 122 7.29 20.27 14.13
N SER A 123 6.25 20.81 13.52
CA SER A 123 6.30 22.00 12.70
C SER A 123 6.40 23.28 13.54
N THR A 124 6.77 24.38 12.91
CA THR A 124 6.65 25.73 13.47
C THR A 124 5.53 26.48 12.77
N LEU A 125 4.82 27.33 13.51
CA LEU A 125 3.70 28.10 12.97
C LEU A 125 3.95 29.59 13.19
N GLN A 126 3.69 30.38 12.14
CA GLN A 126 3.64 31.84 12.26
C GLN A 126 2.41 32.38 11.52
N ALA A 127 1.82 33.45 12.05
CA ALA A 127 0.77 34.16 11.34
C ALA A 127 1.37 35.00 10.22
N LEU A 128 0.71 35.03 9.07
CA LEU A 128 1.03 35.93 7.96
C LEU A 128 0.16 37.20 8.03
N GLY A 129 0.70 38.33 7.57
CA GLY A 129 0.09 39.65 7.69
C GLY A 129 0.61 40.44 8.89
N ASN A 130 -0.27 41.15 9.60
CA ASN A 130 0.13 41.93 10.77
C ASN A 130 0.43 41.01 11.96
N THR A 131 1.64 41.07 12.49
CA THR A 131 2.05 40.32 13.68
C THR A 131 2.21 41.19 14.92
N ALA A 132 2.06 42.51 14.79
CA ALA A 132 2.11 43.45 15.91
C ALA A 132 0.85 43.34 16.77
N LEU A 133 1.05 43.36 18.09
CA LEU A 133 -0.01 43.23 19.09
C LEU A 133 -0.05 44.44 20.02
N ASP A 134 -1.22 45.06 20.12
CA ASP A 134 -1.52 46.11 21.07
C ASP A 134 -2.43 45.58 22.19
N TYR A 135 -2.27 46.13 23.39
CA TYR A 135 -3.04 45.77 24.57
C TYR A 135 -3.57 47.02 25.27
N PHE A 136 -4.89 47.12 25.43
CA PHE A 136 -5.56 48.30 25.99
C PHE A 136 -6.11 48.07 27.42
N ALA A 137 -5.64 47.03 28.11
CA ALA A 137 -6.09 46.66 29.45
C ALA A 137 -7.58 46.30 29.58
N ASP A 138 -8.23 45.94 28.48
CA ASP A 138 -9.62 45.45 28.40
C ASP A 138 -9.72 43.91 28.36
N GLY A 139 -8.57 43.23 28.48
CA GLY A 139 -8.48 41.77 28.42
C GLY A 139 -8.38 41.18 27.01
N ASN A 140 -8.24 42.02 25.98
CA ASN A 140 -8.09 41.60 24.58
C ASN A 140 -6.73 42.01 24.00
N LEU A 141 -6.27 41.28 22.99
CA LEU A 141 -5.14 41.65 22.14
C LEU A 141 -5.63 42.08 20.76
N TYR A 142 -5.05 43.16 20.24
CA TYR A 142 -5.43 43.78 18.99
C TYR A 142 -4.30 43.75 17.97
N GLY A 143 -4.62 43.52 16.70
CA GLY A 143 -3.69 43.72 15.58
C GLY A 143 -4.33 44.59 14.52
N GLY A 144 -3.75 45.76 14.25
CA GLY A 144 -4.28 46.68 13.24
C GLY A 144 -5.64 47.29 13.60
N GLY A 145 -5.93 47.45 14.90
CA GLY A 145 -7.15 48.08 15.40
C GLY A 145 -8.35 47.15 15.61
N ALA A 146 -8.23 45.86 15.29
CA ALA A 146 -9.25 44.83 15.55
C ALA A 146 -8.70 43.73 16.47
N VAL A 147 -9.59 42.97 17.11
CA VAL A 147 -9.18 41.81 17.92
C VAL A 147 -8.35 40.86 17.05
N TYR A 148 -7.19 40.47 17.56
CA TYR A 148 -6.21 39.70 16.79
C TYR A 148 -6.74 38.31 16.42
N ASP A 149 -6.99 38.06 15.14
CA ASP A 149 -7.37 36.74 14.65
C ASP A 149 -6.93 36.55 13.19
N PRO A 150 -5.67 36.13 12.94
CA PRO A 150 -5.11 36.04 11.60
C PRO A 150 -5.82 34.99 10.75
N GLN A 151 -5.88 35.26 9.44
CA GLN A 151 -6.51 34.36 8.46
C GLN A 151 -5.52 33.34 7.88
N GLN A 152 -4.27 33.75 7.68
CA GLN A 152 -3.24 32.93 7.03
C GLN A 152 -2.11 32.63 7.99
N PHE A 153 -1.58 31.43 7.86
CA PHE A 153 -0.45 30.95 8.63
C PHE A 153 0.56 30.32 7.70
N GLN A 154 1.83 30.52 8.03
CA GLN A 154 2.90 29.74 7.47
C GLN A 154 3.26 28.64 8.47
N LEU A 155 3.08 27.40 8.04
CA LEU A 155 3.57 26.21 8.72
C LEU A 155 4.90 25.85 8.06
N THR A 156 5.99 25.90 8.82
CA THR A 156 7.27 25.35 8.37
C THR A 156 7.44 24.00 9.05
N THR A 157 7.37 22.93 8.28
CA THR A 157 7.57 21.58 8.78
C THR A 157 9.00 21.40 9.23
N LYS A 158 9.22 20.38 10.05
CA LYS A 158 10.53 20.16 10.64
C LYS A 158 11.60 19.79 9.61
N ASP A 159 11.22 19.21 8.47
CA ASP A 159 12.07 18.92 7.30
C ASP A 159 12.26 20.15 6.39
N GLY A 160 11.75 21.32 6.81
CA GLY A 160 11.98 22.61 6.18
C GLY A 160 11.04 22.95 5.03
N ARG A 161 10.04 22.11 4.72
CA ARG A 161 8.99 22.48 3.76
C ARG A 161 8.12 23.58 4.36
N VAL A 162 7.70 24.50 3.50
CA VAL A 162 6.92 25.67 3.88
C VAL A 162 5.54 25.55 3.26
N PHE A 163 4.53 25.48 4.11
CA PHE A 163 3.13 25.50 3.74
C PHE A 163 2.55 26.85 4.13
N VAL A 164 1.85 27.50 3.22
CA VAL A 164 0.97 28.62 3.56
C VAL A 164 -0.44 28.07 3.57
N ILE A 165 -1.12 28.21 4.71
CA ILE A 165 -2.45 27.65 4.94
C ILE A 165 -3.37 28.79 5.37
N ASP A 166 -4.49 28.92 4.68
CA ASP A 166 -5.57 29.84 4.98
C ASP A 166 -6.70 29.10 5.72
N ARG A 167 -7.28 29.74 6.73
CA ARG A 167 -8.37 29.14 7.54
C ARG A 167 -9.63 28.82 6.73
N THR A 168 -9.85 29.53 5.63
CA THR A 168 -11.02 29.36 4.77
C THR A 168 -10.67 28.58 3.51
N LEU A 169 -9.52 28.88 2.89
CA LEU A 169 -9.14 28.32 1.59
C LEU A 169 -8.29 27.03 1.68
N GLY A 170 -7.78 26.67 2.86
CA GLY A 170 -6.90 25.52 3.02
C GLY A 170 -5.47 25.81 2.54
N LEU A 171 -4.82 24.85 1.89
CA LEU A 171 -3.46 25.03 1.36
C LEU A 171 -3.45 26.12 0.28
N ILE A 172 -2.61 27.14 0.47
CA ILE A 172 -2.36 28.24 -0.48
C ILE A 172 -1.04 28.03 -1.23
N SER A 173 -0.03 27.48 -0.57
CA SER A 173 1.21 27.14 -1.27
C SER A 173 1.99 26.10 -0.50
N GLU A 174 2.69 25.23 -1.21
CA GLU A 174 3.74 24.39 -0.67
C GLU A 174 5.05 24.76 -1.39
N ARG A 175 6.13 24.85 -0.62
CA ARG A 175 7.48 24.98 -1.14
C ARG A 175 8.37 24.00 -0.41
N ASP A 176 9.03 23.12 -1.15
CA ASP A 176 10.04 22.26 -0.56
C ASP A 176 11.35 23.04 -0.29
N THR A 177 12.28 22.41 0.41
CA THR A 177 13.60 23.01 0.71
C THR A 177 14.48 23.21 -0.53
N PHE A 178 13.98 22.81 -1.70
CA PHE A 178 14.71 22.72 -2.95
C PHE A 178 14.21 23.69 -4.02
N GLY A 179 13.22 24.51 -3.66
CA GLY A 179 12.66 25.54 -4.51
C GLY A 179 11.61 25.03 -5.48
N ASN A 180 11.24 23.74 -5.43
CA ASN A 180 10.02 23.27 -6.08
C ASN A 180 8.84 23.66 -5.22
N GLY A 181 7.72 23.89 -5.86
CA GLY A 181 6.52 24.16 -5.11
C GLY A 181 5.34 24.40 -5.99
N LEU A 182 4.25 24.68 -5.31
CA LEU A 182 2.98 25.00 -5.90
C LEU A 182 2.37 26.18 -5.16
N THR A 183 1.61 26.97 -5.89
CA THR A 183 0.66 27.94 -5.35
C THR A 183 -0.73 27.51 -5.78
N ILE A 184 -1.70 27.66 -4.89
CA ILE A 184 -3.08 27.32 -5.09
C ILE A 184 -3.88 28.59 -4.97
N ASP A 185 -4.71 28.85 -5.97
CA ASP A 185 -5.68 29.93 -5.95
C ASP A 185 -7.00 29.48 -6.57
N ALA A 186 -7.95 30.41 -6.73
CA ALA A 186 -9.26 30.10 -7.30
C ALA A 186 -9.18 29.55 -8.74
N SER A 187 -8.10 29.82 -9.47
CA SER A 187 -7.86 29.35 -10.83
C SER A 187 -7.08 28.04 -10.90
N GLY A 188 -6.71 27.42 -9.77
CA GLY A 188 -6.15 26.07 -9.74
C GLY A 188 -4.83 25.94 -8.98
N VAL A 189 -4.07 24.91 -9.33
CA VAL A 189 -2.74 24.59 -8.79
C VAL A 189 -1.69 24.97 -9.80
N HIS A 190 -0.90 25.98 -9.47
CA HIS A 190 0.19 26.48 -10.31
C HIS A 190 1.52 26.01 -9.75
N SER A 191 2.26 25.22 -10.51
CA SER A 191 3.54 24.70 -10.06
C SER A 191 4.72 25.47 -10.61
N PHE A 192 5.83 25.36 -9.91
CA PHE A 192 7.11 25.89 -10.34
C PHE A 192 8.24 24.95 -9.92
N ILE A 193 9.26 24.87 -10.76
CA ILE A 193 10.48 24.09 -10.56
C ILE A 193 11.63 25.09 -10.55
N GLY A 194 12.08 25.46 -9.36
CA GLY A 194 12.97 26.60 -9.17
C GLY A 194 12.34 27.90 -9.71
N PRO A 195 12.94 28.60 -10.68
CA PRO A 195 12.39 29.84 -11.26
C PRO A 195 11.42 29.60 -12.43
N THR A 196 11.22 28.36 -12.89
CA THR A 196 10.46 28.06 -14.11
C THR A 196 9.05 27.58 -13.76
N ALA A 197 8.04 28.01 -14.51
CA ALA A 197 6.68 27.46 -14.39
C ALA A 197 6.66 25.97 -14.77
N GLY A 198 5.97 25.16 -13.97
CA GLY A 198 5.81 23.73 -14.18
C GLY A 198 4.41 23.35 -14.70
N PRO A 199 4.18 22.05 -14.96
CA PRO A 199 2.86 21.53 -15.30
C PRO A 199 1.87 21.85 -14.18
N SER A 200 0.69 22.36 -14.53
CA SER A 200 -0.26 22.94 -13.58
C SER A 200 -1.66 22.36 -13.80
N ILE A 201 -2.53 22.48 -12.79
CA ILE A 201 -3.94 22.12 -12.88
C ILE A 201 -4.74 23.42 -12.91
N THR A 202 -5.53 23.65 -13.95
CA THR A 202 -6.29 24.91 -14.10
C THR A 202 -7.77 24.67 -13.84
N PHE A 203 -8.39 25.55 -13.05
CA PHE A 203 -9.81 25.57 -12.74
C PHE A 203 -10.49 26.73 -13.47
N HIS A 204 -11.53 26.41 -14.24
CA HIS A 204 -12.42 27.41 -14.81
C HIS A 204 -13.71 27.44 -14.02
N ARG A 205 -14.20 28.65 -13.72
CA ARG A 205 -15.38 28.85 -12.87
C ARG A 205 -16.46 29.67 -13.56
N ASP A 206 -17.71 29.43 -13.20
CA ASP A 206 -18.85 30.22 -13.64
C ASP A 206 -18.99 31.55 -12.87
N GLY A 207 -19.97 32.37 -13.26
CA GLY A 207 -20.26 33.65 -12.59
C GLY A 207 -20.75 33.54 -11.13
N SER A 208 -21.02 32.32 -10.64
CA SER A 208 -21.32 32.03 -9.23
C SER A 208 -20.11 31.45 -8.48
N GLY A 209 -18.94 31.37 -9.12
CA GLY A 209 -17.69 30.89 -8.52
C GLY A 209 -17.56 29.36 -8.47
N ARG A 210 -18.45 28.60 -9.11
CA ARG A 210 -18.38 27.13 -9.15
C ARG A 210 -17.47 26.66 -10.28
N ILE A 211 -16.68 25.61 -10.06
CA ILE A 211 -15.81 25.02 -11.07
C ILE A 211 -16.67 24.38 -12.16
N THR A 212 -16.55 24.82 -13.41
CA THR A 212 -17.21 24.21 -14.57
C THR A 212 -16.28 23.31 -15.36
N GLU A 213 -14.97 23.49 -15.20
CA GLU A 213 -13.96 22.75 -15.93
C GLU A 213 -12.65 22.69 -15.18
N ILE A 214 -11.95 21.55 -15.27
CA ILE A 214 -10.59 21.37 -14.77
C ILE A 214 -9.72 20.86 -15.92
N ASP A 215 -8.66 21.58 -16.24
CA ASP A 215 -7.58 21.13 -17.12
C ASP A 215 -6.45 20.55 -16.28
N GLY A 216 -6.11 19.29 -16.53
CA GLY A 216 -4.93 18.65 -15.94
C GLY A 216 -3.64 19.03 -16.68
N PRO A 217 -2.48 18.63 -16.13
CA PRO A 217 -1.18 18.97 -16.72
C PRO A 217 -0.88 18.23 -18.02
N LEU A 218 -1.66 17.19 -18.36
CA LEU A 218 -1.53 16.43 -19.60
C LEU A 218 -2.36 17.07 -20.73
N ALA A 219 -1.82 17.04 -21.95
CA ALA A 219 -2.53 17.50 -23.13
C ALA A 219 -3.83 16.68 -23.34
N GLY A 220 -4.97 17.36 -23.43
CA GLY A 220 -6.28 16.73 -23.60
C GLY A 220 -6.95 16.24 -22.31
N GLN A 221 -6.30 16.41 -21.14
CA GLN A 221 -6.86 16.04 -19.86
C GLN A 221 -7.84 17.12 -19.37
N ARG A 222 -9.08 17.05 -19.85
CA ARG A 222 -10.12 18.05 -19.58
C ARG A 222 -11.33 17.41 -18.91
N LEU A 223 -11.71 17.92 -17.74
CA LEU A 223 -12.84 17.47 -16.94
C LEU A 223 -13.93 18.54 -16.95
N LEU A 224 -15.21 18.16 -17.07
CA LEU A 224 -16.33 19.10 -17.14
C LEU A 224 -17.36 18.86 -16.03
N TYR A 225 -17.92 19.95 -15.50
CA TYR A 225 -18.88 19.93 -14.39
C TYR A 225 -20.12 20.74 -14.76
N GLY A 226 -21.29 20.12 -14.65
CA GLY A 226 -22.56 20.70 -15.07
C GLY A 226 -23.53 20.91 -13.91
N TYR A 227 -24.29 22.01 -13.98
CA TYR A 227 -25.18 22.48 -12.92
C TYR A 227 -26.61 22.73 -13.42
N PRO A 228 -27.35 21.67 -13.81
CA PRO A 228 -28.74 21.80 -14.26
C PRO A 228 -29.69 22.22 -13.13
N ILE A 229 -29.30 21.99 -11.88
CA ILE A 229 -30.02 22.40 -10.67
C ILE A 229 -29.29 23.60 -10.05
N THR A 230 -30.04 24.60 -9.61
CA THR A 230 -29.46 25.79 -8.97
C THR A 230 -28.61 25.39 -7.76
N ASN A 231 -27.33 25.78 -7.78
CA ASN A 231 -26.35 25.52 -6.74
C ASN A 231 -26.04 24.04 -6.44
N ALA A 232 -26.35 23.09 -7.32
CA ALA A 232 -26.04 21.67 -7.09
C ALA A 232 -25.41 21.02 -8.34
N LEU A 233 -24.39 20.19 -8.15
CA LEU A 233 -23.71 19.45 -9.22
C LEU A 233 -24.65 18.41 -9.80
N GLY A 234 -24.96 18.48 -11.09
CA GLY A 234 -25.79 17.48 -11.76
C GLY A 234 -25.00 16.50 -12.61
N THR A 235 -23.85 16.92 -13.15
CA THR A 235 -23.05 16.07 -14.05
C THR A 235 -21.55 16.27 -13.86
N PHE A 236 -20.77 15.19 -13.99
CA PHE A 236 -19.31 15.21 -14.10
C PHE A 236 -18.92 14.45 -15.38
N THR A 237 -18.10 15.03 -16.24
CA THR A 237 -17.57 14.36 -17.43
C THR A 237 -16.06 14.29 -17.35
N ASP A 238 -15.51 13.09 -17.49
CA ASP A 238 -14.07 12.88 -17.41
C ASP A 238 -13.32 13.19 -18.72
N ALA A 239 -11.99 13.02 -18.71
CA ALA A 239 -11.12 13.31 -19.84
C ALA A 239 -11.35 12.40 -21.07
N MET A 240 -12.07 11.29 -20.90
CA MET A 240 -12.49 10.40 -21.99
C MET A 240 -13.89 10.74 -22.52
N GLY A 241 -14.54 11.76 -21.96
CA GLY A 241 -15.89 12.20 -22.36
C GLY A 241 -17.02 11.39 -21.73
N ARG A 242 -16.75 10.62 -20.66
CA ARG A 242 -17.75 9.79 -19.98
C ARG A 242 -18.45 10.59 -18.89
N THR A 243 -19.79 10.68 -18.93
CA THR A 243 -20.57 11.59 -18.06
C THR A 243 -21.33 10.87 -16.95
N PHE A 244 -20.93 11.10 -15.71
CA PHE A 244 -21.62 10.68 -14.48
C PHE A 244 -22.69 11.69 -14.08
N THR A 245 -23.77 11.24 -13.43
CA THR A 245 -24.86 12.13 -12.99
C THR A 245 -25.15 12.04 -11.51
N TYR A 246 -25.62 13.15 -10.92
CA TYR A 246 -25.95 13.26 -9.49
C TYR A 246 -27.33 13.88 -9.30
N THR A 247 -28.11 13.31 -8.37
CA THR A 247 -29.43 13.83 -7.99
C THR A 247 -29.55 13.93 -6.47
N TYR A 248 -30.49 14.73 -5.99
CA TYR A 248 -30.59 15.13 -4.59
C TYR A 248 -32.00 14.89 -4.04
N ASP A 249 -32.07 14.58 -2.76
CA ASP A 249 -33.32 14.43 -2.02
C ASP A 249 -34.01 15.81 -1.91
N PRO A 250 -35.28 15.93 -2.32
CA PRO A 250 -35.96 17.22 -2.40
C PRO A 250 -36.30 17.83 -1.03
N ALA A 251 -36.31 17.05 0.05
CA ALA A 251 -36.63 17.53 1.40
C ALA A 251 -35.40 18.04 2.15
N SER A 252 -34.30 17.29 2.08
CA SER A 252 -33.05 17.57 2.80
C SER A 252 -31.99 18.29 1.96
N GLY A 253 -32.12 18.25 0.63
CA GLY A 253 -31.11 18.72 -0.32
C GLY A 253 -29.82 17.88 -0.30
N ASN A 254 -29.83 16.71 0.34
CA ASN A 254 -28.68 15.81 0.36
C ASN A 254 -28.55 15.03 -0.96
N LEU A 255 -27.32 14.69 -1.36
CA LEU A 255 -27.05 13.74 -2.43
C LEU A 255 -27.86 12.47 -2.22
N HIS A 256 -28.66 12.10 -3.20
CA HIS A 256 -29.53 10.93 -3.13
C HIS A 256 -29.04 9.80 -4.04
N LEU A 257 -28.57 10.12 -5.24
CA LEU A 257 -28.16 9.11 -6.21
C LEU A 257 -26.99 9.63 -7.05
N ALA A 258 -25.96 8.80 -7.18
CA ALA A 258 -24.90 8.93 -8.17
C ALA A 258 -25.07 7.83 -9.22
N SER A 259 -24.91 8.17 -10.50
CA SER A 259 -25.05 7.23 -11.62
C SER A 259 -23.85 7.26 -12.55
N ASP A 260 -23.58 6.11 -13.16
CA ASP A 260 -22.53 5.94 -14.15
C ASP A 260 -22.91 6.54 -15.53
N PRO A 261 -22.00 6.51 -16.52
CA PRO A 261 -22.28 7.06 -17.84
C PRO A 261 -23.33 6.32 -18.68
N SER A 262 -23.76 5.13 -18.26
CA SER A 262 -24.91 4.43 -18.84
C SER A 262 -26.24 4.82 -18.19
N GLY A 263 -26.19 5.56 -17.07
CA GLY A 263 -27.34 5.92 -16.24
C GLY A 263 -27.67 4.90 -15.15
N ALA A 264 -26.88 3.84 -14.99
CA ALA A 264 -27.07 2.87 -13.93
C ALA A 264 -26.67 3.48 -12.57
N PRO A 265 -27.38 3.17 -11.47
CA PRO A 265 -26.99 3.63 -10.14
C PRO A 265 -25.61 3.09 -9.77
N LEU A 266 -24.74 3.97 -9.29
CA LEU A 266 -23.51 3.59 -8.59
C LEU A 266 -23.76 3.50 -7.09
N GLU A 267 -24.48 4.50 -6.55
CA GLU A 267 -24.76 4.59 -5.12
C GLU A 267 -26.08 5.35 -4.90
N THR A 268 -26.95 4.80 -4.04
CA THR A 268 -28.21 5.41 -3.61
C THR A 268 -28.22 5.60 -2.10
N LEU A 269 -28.52 6.81 -1.65
CA LEU A 269 -28.46 7.26 -0.26
C LEU A 269 -29.85 7.66 0.23
N SER A 270 -30.20 7.22 1.43
CA SER A 270 -31.45 7.62 2.09
C SER A 270 -31.18 8.23 3.46
N TYR A 271 -31.98 9.24 3.80
CA TYR A 271 -31.85 10.01 5.03
C TYR A 271 -33.15 10.02 5.83
N ASP A 272 -33.05 10.17 7.14
CA ASP A 272 -34.20 10.48 7.98
C ASP A 272 -34.59 11.97 7.89
N THR A 273 -35.68 12.35 8.58
CA THR A 273 -36.18 13.74 8.61
C THR A 273 -35.21 14.75 9.21
N SER A 274 -34.19 14.28 9.93
CA SER A 274 -33.13 15.10 10.52
C SER A 274 -31.90 15.17 9.62
N GLY A 275 -31.94 14.57 8.42
CA GLY A 275 -30.85 14.55 7.45
C GLY A 275 -29.74 13.55 7.78
N ARG A 276 -29.98 12.59 8.68
CA ARG A 276 -29.02 11.55 9.04
C ARG A 276 -29.13 10.37 8.07
N LEU A 277 -28.00 9.84 7.62
CA LEU A 277 -27.96 8.66 6.76
C LEU A 277 -28.54 7.44 7.48
N VAL A 278 -29.48 6.77 6.83
CA VAL A 278 -30.13 5.56 7.35
C VAL A 278 -29.98 4.35 6.43
N ALA A 279 -29.62 4.57 5.16
CA ALA A 279 -29.42 3.47 4.22
C ALA A 279 -28.47 3.88 3.08
N ILE A 280 -27.67 2.91 2.62
CA ILE A 280 -26.77 3.02 1.46
C ILE A 280 -26.98 1.77 0.59
N ALA A 281 -27.30 1.95 -0.69
CA ALA A 281 -27.30 0.89 -1.69
C ALA A 281 -26.20 1.15 -2.72
N ASN A 282 -25.40 0.13 -3.03
CA ASN A 282 -24.41 0.18 -4.11
C ASN A 282 -24.95 -0.56 -5.33
N GLY A 283 -24.81 0.02 -6.52
CA GLY A 283 -25.41 -0.55 -7.71
C GLY A 283 -26.92 -0.70 -7.57
N SER A 284 -27.40 -1.88 -7.94
CA SER A 284 -28.80 -2.31 -7.84
C SER A 284 -29.08 -3.18 -6.61
N GLN A 285 -28.13 -3.30 -5.69
CA GLN A 285 -28.29 -4.15 -4.49
C GLN A 285 -29.32 -3.55 -3.52
N PRO A 286 -29.95 -4.38 -2.67
CA PRO A 286 -30.66 -3.89 -1.50
C PRO A 286 -29.73 -3.04 -0.61
N PRO A 287 -30.26 -2.05 0.10
CA PRO A 287 -29.44 -1.16 0.92
C PRO A 287 -28.97 -1.80 2.23
N THR A 288 -27.70 -1.59 2.57
CA THR A 288 -27.20 -1.64 3.95
C THR A 288 -27.97 -0.65 4.81
N GLN A 289 -28.53 -1.11 5.94
CA GLN A 289 -29.29 -0.25 6.85
C GLN A 289 -28.42 0.22 8.02
N ILE A 290 -28.57 1.48 8.40
CA ILE A 290 -27.83 2.10 9.49
C ILE A 290 -28.85 2.70 10.46
N THR A 291 -28.83 2.22 11.71
CA THR A 291 -29.59 2.84 12.80
C THR A 291 -28.63 3.52 13.75
N THR A 292 -28.96 4.73 14.17
CA THR A 292 -28.18 5.54 15.11
C THR A 292 -29.03 5.82 16.35
N SER A 293 -28.47 5.58 17.54
CA SER A 293 -29.14 5.84 18.81
C SER A 293 -29.45 7.33 19.02
N ALA A 294 -30.44 7.63 19.86
CA ALA A 294 -30.87 9.01 20.12
C ALA A 294 -29.78 9.88 20.80
N ASP A 295 -28.89 9.26 21.58
CA ASP A 295 -27.74 9.90 22.23
C ASP A 295 -26.50 10.02 21.34
N LEU A 296 -26.57 9.49 20.10
CA LEU A 296 -25.46 9.46 19.14
C LEU A 296 -24.21 8.72 19.65
N ARG A 297 -24.38 7.72 20.52
CA ARG A 297 -23.28 6.88 21.03
C ARG A 297 -23.18 5.52 20.38
N GLN A 298 -24.23 5.07 19.71
CA GLN A 298 -24.27 3.74 19.13
C GLN A 298 -24.78 3.77 17.69
N GLN A 299 -24.12 3.02 16.83
CA GLN A 299 -24.59 2.72 15.48
C GLN A 299 -24.70 1.21 15.29
N THR A 300 -25.80 0.78 14.66
CA THR A 300 -26.00 -0.63 14.25
C THR A 300 -26.10 -0.69 12.74
N ILE A 301 -25.38 -1.63 12.14
CA ILE A 301 -25.30 -1.83 10.69
C ILE A 301 -25.93 -3.18 10.36
N LEU A 302 -26.92 -3.18 9.47
CA LEU A 302 -27.47 -4.39 8.87
C LEU A 302 -26.95 -4.54 7.44
N ASP A 303 -26.56 -5.76 7.07
CA ASP A 303 -26.23 -6.11 5.69
C ASP A 303 -27.45 -5.92 4.75
N PRO A 304 -27.25 -5.95 3.43
CA PRO A 304 -28.35 -5.93 2.46
C PRO A 304 -29.40 -7.05 2.61
N SER A 305 -29.08 -8.15 3.30
CA SER A 305 -30.04 -9.22 3.64
C SER A 305 -30.85 -8.93 4.92
N GLY A 306 -30.54 -7.86 5.65
CA GLY A 306 -31.18 -7.46 6.90
C GLY A 306 -30.59 -8.09 8.16
N ASN A 307 -29.43 -8.76 8.09
CA ASN A 307 -28.76 -9.33 9.26
C ASN A 307 -27.90 -8.28 9.96
N LEU A 308 -27.88 -8.28 11.29
CA LEU A 308 -26.99 -7.42 12.09
C LEU A 308 -25.55 -7.90 11.95
N THR A 309 -24.69 -7.06 11.38
CA THR A 309 -23.27 -7.38 11.16
C THR A 309 -22.34 -6.62 12.10
N THR A 310 -22.65 -5.35 12.40
CA THR A 310 -21.75 -4.53 13.21
C THR A 310 -22.51 -3.63 14.17
N VAL A 311 -22.01 -3.53 15.41
CA VAL A 311 -22.37 -2.49 16.37
C VAL A 311 -21.11 -1.69 16.73
N LEU A 312 -21.19 -0.37 16.57
CA LEU A 312 -20.14 0.57 16.91
C LEU A 312 -20.59 1.40 18.12
N VAL A 313 -19.73 1.48 19.14
CA VAL A 313 -19.96 2.33 20.31
C VAL A 313 -18.88 3.40 20.38
N SER A 314 -19.32 4.64 20.52
CA SER A 314 -18.44 5.81 20.62
C SER A 314 -18.48 6.45 22.01
N ASP A 315 -17.39 7.12 22.38
CA ASP A 315 -17.33 7.97 23.57
C ASP A 315 -17.96 9.36 23.35
N ASP A 316 -17.75 10.29 24.29
CA ASP A 316 -18.28 11.66 24.27
C ASP A 316 -17.67 12.51 23.14
N LEU A 317 -16.47 12.15 22.70
CA LEU A 317 -15.71 12.82 21.67
C LEU A 317 -16.01 12.24 20.27
N GLY A 318 -16.61 11.06 20.23
CA GLY A 318 -16.96 10.33 19.01
C GLY A 318 -15.93 9.28 18.61
N ASP A 319 -14.96 8.98 19.47
CA ASP A 319 -13.95 7.94 19.26
C ASP A 319 -14.58 6.56 19.50
N ILE A 320 -14.27 5.59 18.63
CA ILE A 320 -14.84 4.23 18.72
C ILE A 320 -14.15 3.48 19.84
N VAL A 321 -14.84 3.24 20.95
CA VAL A 321 -14.29 2.52 22.12
C VAL A 321 -14.59 1.02 22.08
N GLU A 322 -15.60 0.63 21.30
CA GLU A 322 -16.00 -0.77 21.14
C GLU A 322 -16.56 -1.00 19.73
N ARG A 323 -16.17 -2.15 19.17
CA ARG A 323 -16.70 -2.70 17.93
C ARG A 323 -17.11 -4.15 18.18
N ASP A 324 -18.37 -4.43 17.92
CA ASP A 324 -18.95 -5.77 17.98
C ASP A 324 -19.28 -6.23 16.56
N ASP A 325 -18.54 -7.22 16.06
CA ASP A 325 -18.85 -7.91 14.81
C ASP A 325 -19.75 -9.11 15.14
N THR A 326 -20.99 -9.09 14.66
CA THR A 326 -22.05 -10.06 15.01
C THR A 326 -22.33 -11.00 13.85
N PHE A 327 -22.34 -12.31 14.13
CA PHE A 327 -22.59 -13.35 13.13
C PHE A 327 -22.99 -14.67 13.78
N GLY A 328 -23.94 -15.41 13.19
CA GLY A 328 -24.27 -16.79 13.58
C GLY A 328 -24.71 -16.94 15.03
N GLY A 329 -25.23 -15.86 15.64
CA GLY A 329 -25.53 -15.79 17.07
C GLY A 329 -24.32 -15.57 18.00
N GLN A 330 -23.14 -15.34 17.43
CA GLN A 330 -21.89 -14.97 18.11
C GLN A 330 -21.62 -13.46 17.95
N THR A 331 -20.83 -12.92 18.88
CA THR A 331 -20.35 -11.54 18.84
C THR A 331 -18.86 -11.54 19.16
N LEU A 332 -18.04 -11.07 18.24
CA LEU A 332 -16.63 -10.81 18.46
C LEU A 332 -16.45 -9.35 18.83
N LYS A 333 -15.98 -9.11 20.05
CA LYS A 333 -15.81 -7.79 20.63
C LYS A 333 -14.37 -7.35 20.55
N SER A 334 -14.12 -6.19 19.95
CA SER A 334 -12.86 -5.48 20.01
C SER A 334 -13.03 -4.18 20.81
N THR A 335 -12.05 -3.84 21.64
CA THR A 335 -12.09 -2.60 22.43
C THR A 335 -10.86 -1.72 22.18
N PHE A 336 -11.06 -0.41 22.29
CA PHE A 336 -10.07 0.60 22.00
C PHE A 336 -10.00 1.60 23.16
N ALA A 337 -8.78 1.97 23.55
CA ALA A 337 -8.54 2.97 24.58
C ALA A 337 -7.76 4.14 23.99
N TYR A 338 -8.17 5.35 24.36
CA TYR A 338 -7.55 6.60 23.89
C TYR A 338 -7.05 7.42 25.08
N ASP A 339 -6.02 8.22 24.85
CA ASP A 339 -5.60 9.23 25.82
C ASP A 339 -6.48 10.50 25.76
N ALA A 340 -6.21 11.48 26.61
CA ALA A 340 -6.97 12.74 26.65
C ALA A 340 -6.84 13.60 25.37
N SER A 341 -5.94 13.24 24.45
CA SER A 341 -5.74 13.89 23.16
C SER A 341 -6.36 13.09 22.00
N GLY A 342 -7.07 12.00 22.27
CA GLY A 342 -7.70 11.14 21.25
C GLY A 342 -6.72 10.20 20.53
N ARG A 343 -5.52 9.97 21.08
CA ARG A 343 -4.56 9.02 20.48
C ARG A 343 -4.78 7.62 21.04
N LEU A 344 -4.70 6.61 20.18
CA LEU A 344 -4.90 5.21 20.54
C LEU A 344 -3.77 4.71 21.45
N THR A 345 -4.11 4.29 22.67
CA THR A 345 -3.16 3.74 23.66
C THR A 345 -3.27 2.22 23.79
N SER A 346 -4.42 1.64 23.48
CA SER A 346 -4.58 0.18 23.49
C SER A 346 -5.68 -0.31 22.57
N THR A 347 -5.45 -1.48 21.99
CA THR A 347 -6.47 -2.28 21.31
C THR A 347 -6.53 -3.67 21.94
N THR A 348 -7.72 -4.18 22.21
CA THR A 348 -7.91 -5.57 22.65
C THR A 348 -8.67 -6.34 21.57
N ASP A 349 -8.11 -7.45 21.11
CA ASP A 349 -8.75 -8.34 20.13
C ASP A 349 -9.87 -9.18 20.78
N PRO A 350 -10.70 -9.90 19.99
CA PRO A 350 -11.76 -10.74 20.53
C PRO A 350 -11.31 -11.94 21.38
N LEU A 351 -10.01 -12.28 21.38
CA LEU A 351 -9.42 -13.29 22.25
C LEU A 351 -8.90 -12.69 23.57
N GLY A 352 -9.00 -11.37 23.74
CA GLY A 352 -8.53 -10.66 24.93
C GLY A 352 -7.05 -10.27 24.89
N HIS A 353 -6.36 -10.41 23.75
CA HIS A 353 -4.97 -9.99 23.63
C HIS A 353 -4.89 -8.48 23.40
N ALA A 354 -4.10 -7.81 24.24
CA ALA A 354 -3.90 -6.37 24.16
C ALA A 354 -2.64 -6.04 23.35
N THR A 355 -2.77 -5.09 22.43
CA THR A 355 -1.65 -4.28 21.93
C THR A 355 -1.69 -2.94 22.64
N THR A 356 -0.55 -2.48 23.15
CA THR A 356 -0.44 -1.21 23.87
C THR A 356 0.61 -0.32 23.25
N ILE A 357 0.35 0.98 23.27
CA ILE A 357 1.17 2.03 22.69
C ILE A 357 1.49 3.05 23.80
N GLU A 358 2.77 3.31 24.01
CA GLU A 358 3.24 4.33 24.96
C GLU A 358 3.73 5.55 24.19
N TYR A 359 3.26 6.73 24.59
CA TYR A 359 3.70 8.01 24.03
C TYR A 359 4.49 8.83 25.06
N ASP A 360 5.33 9.76 24.58
CA ASP A 360 6.00 10.75 25.43
C ASP A 360 5.01 11.83 25.88
N GLU A 361 4.74 11.87 27.18
CA GLU A 361 3.83 12.80 27.87
C GLU A 361 4.55 13.94 28.62
N SER A 362 5.87 14.08 28.47
CA SER A 362 6.63 15.04 29.29
C SER A 362 6.34 16.50 28.90
N ALA A 363 6.07 17.36 29.90
CA ALA A 363 5.71 18.77 29.71
C ALA A 363 6.82 19.63 29.04
N THR A 364 8.05 19.12 28.95
CA THR A 364 9.19 19.73 28.25
C THR A 364 9.40 19.20 26.82
N ALA A 365 8.77 18.08 26.45
CA ALA A 365 8.91 17.46 25.13
C ALA A 365 7.66 17.75 24.28
N ALA A 366 7.85 18.57 23.25
CA ALA A 366 6.80 18.98 22.34
C ALA A 366 6.36 17.89 21.34
N ASN A 367 6.53 16.57 21.56
CA ASN A 367 6.54 15.64 20.41
C ASN A 367 5.59 14.43 20.40
N GLY A 368 4.93 14.01 21.51
CA GLY A 368 3.95 12.92 21.44
C GLY A 368 4.47 11.64 20.78
N ASN A 369 5.79 11.43 20.83
CA ASN A 369 6.52 10.41 20.11
C ASN A 369 6.18 9.02 20.67
N LEU A 370 6.20 8.00 19.81
CA LEU A 370 6.02 6.61 20.19
C LEU A 370 7.19 6.13 21.06
N LEU A 371 7.06 5.96 22.37
CA LEU A 371 8.16 5.45 23.19
C LEU A 371 8.28 3.93 23.13
N ALA A 372 7.13 3.25 23.11
CA ALA A 372 7.08 1.80 23.05
C ALA A 372 5.83 1.29 22.35
N LEU A 373 5.99 0.16 21.65
CA LEU A 373 4.89 -0.66 21.16
C LEU A 373 5.01 -2.02 21.82
N THR A 374 3.97 -2.44 22.54
CA THR A 374 3.89 -3.80 23.08
C THR A 374 2.79 -4.56 22.36
N ALA A 375 3.18 -5.59 21.64
CA ALA A 375 2.26 -6.52 20.98
C ALA A 375 2.68 -7.93 21.33
N ASN A 376 1.72 -8.82 21.61
CA ASN A 376 2.00 -10.24 21.76
C ASN A 376 3.10 -10.53 22.81
N GLY A 377 3.07 -9.80 23.92
CA GLY A 377 4.03 -9.89 25.04
C GLY A 377 5.44 -9.38 24.75
N ARG A 378 5.67 -8.70 23.62
CA ARG A 378 6.97 -8.19 23.19
C ARG A 378 6.95 -6.68 23.05
N THR A 379 7.97 -6.02 23.58
CA THR A 379 8.04 -4.55 23.61
C THR A 379 9.18 -4.03 22.76
N TRP A 380 8.87 -3.33 21.68
CA TRP A 380 9.84 -2.55 20.92
C TRP A 380 9.97 -1.16 21.55
N ARG A 381 11.20 -0.66 21.64
CA ARG A 381 11.48 0.68 22.17
C ARG A 381 12.07 1.57 21.09
N PHE A 382 11.67 2.82 21.11
CA PHE A 382 12.09 3.83 20.15
C PHE A 382 12.75 4.98 20.91
N GLU A 383 13.96 5.34 20.50
CA GLU A 383 14.88 6.20 21.23
C GLU A 383 15.57 7.19 20.26
N ASN A 384 16.33 8.14 20.82
CA ASN A 384 17.19 9.07 20.07
C ASN A 384 16.44 9.84 18.98
N TYR A 385 15.27 10.33 19.32
CA TYR A 385 14.46 11.13 18.40
C TYR A 385 15.25 12.32 17.85
N ASN A 386 15.26 12.45 16.53
CA ASN A 386 15.80 13.65 15.89
C ASN A 386 14.90 14.85 16.17
N THR A 387 15.25 16.02 15.60
CA THR A 387 14.31 17.12 15.62
C THR A 387 13.02 16.63 14.99
N LEU A 388 12.95 16.11 13.75
CA LEU A 388 11.72 15.63 13.06
C LEU A 388 10.69 14.80 13.87
N GLY A 389 11.03 14.21 15.02
CA GLY A 389 10.16 13.29 15.77
C GLY A 389 10.30 11.86 15.29
N GLU A 390 11.31 11.59 14.47
CA GLU A 390 11.65 10.28 13.96
C GLU A 390 12.67 9.61 14.89
N ALA A 391 12.47 8.33 15.18
CA ALA A 391 13.35 7.58 16.08
C ALA A 391 14.73 7.37 15.44
N GLY A 392 15.79 7.78 16.13
CA GLY A 392 17.18 7.51 15.72
C GLY A 392 17.69 6.14 16.18
N LEU A 393 16.95 5.44 17.02
CA LEU A 393 17.32 4.11 17.52
C LEU A 393 16.08 3.28 17.82
N ILE A 394 16.05 2.06 17.31
CA ILE A 394 15.00 1.09 17.62
C ILE A 394 15.63 -0.11 18.32
N ARG A 395 15.04 -0.54 19.43
CA ARG A 395 15.43 -1.75 20.16
C ARG A 395 14.42 -2.86 19.99
N ARG A 396 14.95 -4.08 19.92
CA ARG A 396 14.17 -5.30 19.96
C ARG A 396 13.65 -5.58 21.39
N PRO A 397 12.69 -6.51 21.55
CA PRO A 397 12.16 -6.92 22.86
C PRO A 397 13.18 -7.44 23.87
N ASP A 398 14.32 -7.95 23.42
CA ASP A 398 15.42 -8.38 24.29
C ASP A 398 16.38 -7.24 24.69
N GLY A 399 16.10 -6.00 24.27
CA GLY A 399 16.93 -4.81 24.52
C GLY A 399 18.09 -4.61 23.54
N SER A 400 18.35 -5.58 22.66
CA SER A 400 19.37 -5.45 21.62
C SER A 400 18.96 -4.38 20.58
N VAL A 401 19.96 -3.78 19.95
CA VAL A 401 19.73 -2.79 18.89
C VAL A 401 19.17 -3.50 17.66
N LEU A 402 18.04 -3.02 17.15
CA LEU A 402 17.51 -3.42 15.85
C LEU A 402 18.18 -2.61 14.74
N VAL A 403 18.16 -1.27 14.89
CA VAL A 403 18.72 -0.33 13.92
C VAL A 403 19.04 1.00 14.58
N THR A 404 20.13 1.62 14.14
CA THR A 404 20.48 3.02 14.42
C THR A 404 20.29 3.83 13.14
N LEU A 405 19.60 4.96 13.22
CA LEU A 405 19.32 5.87 12.12
C LEU A 405 19.95 7.23 12.42
N VAL A 406 20.63 7.81 11.43
CA VAL A 406 21.23 9.14 11.53
C VAL A 406 20.66 10.02 10.43
N THR A 407 20.11 11.16 10.82
CA THR A 407 19.58 12.17 9.89
C THR A 407 20.48 13.41 9.90
N ASP A 408 20.53 14.11 8.77
CA ASP A 408 21.14 15.43 8.69
C ASP A 408 20.33 16.41 9.58
N PRO A 409 20.95 17.16 10.49
CA PRO A 409 20.23 18.00 11.45
C PRO A 409 19.58 19.24 10.84
N THR A 410 19.94 19.61 9.61
CA THR A 410 19.44 20.81 8.92
C THR A 410 18.28 20.46 8.00
N THR A 411 18.44 19.36 7.24
CA THR A 411 17.47 18.93 6.21
C THR A 411 16.55 17.81 6.69
N GLY A 412 16.93 17.09 7.76
CA GLY A 412 16.21 15.91 8.24
C GLY A 412 16.41 14.66 7.39
N ALA A 413 17.14 14.73 6.28
CA ALA A 413 17.34 13.60 5.38
C ALA A 413 18.13 12.47 6.07
N LEU A 414 17.69 11.22 5.92
CA LEU A 414 18.40 10.03 6.44
C LEU A 414 19.77 9.91 5.76
N THR A 415 20.86 9.99 6.50
CA THR A 415 22.23 9.89 5.97
C THR A 415 22.90 8.55 6.26
N SER A 416 22.44 7.85 7.29
CA SER A 416 22.97 6.54 7.67
C SER A 416 21.89 5.67 8.33
N ALA A 417 21.88 4.39 7.97
CA ALA A 417 21.10 3.35 8.63
C ALA A 417 22.02 2.16 8.94
N GLN A 418 22.07 1.74 10.20
CA GLN A 418 23.05 0.75 10.68
C GLN A 418 22.37 -0.36 11.49
N GLY A 419 22.53 -1.60 11.03
CA GLY A 419 22.21 -2.80 11.80
C GLY A 419 23.30 -3.13 12.84
N PRO A 420 22.98 -3.92 13.88
CA PRO A 420 23.94 -4.29 14.91
C PRO A 420 25.15 -5.06 14.34
N GLY A 421 26.36 -4.51 14.47
CA GLY A 421 27.60 -5.18 14.08
C GLY A 421 27.95 -5.09 12.59
N GLU A 422 27.19 -4.33 11.79
CA GLU A 422 27.48 -4.07 10.38
C GLU A 422 28.04 -2.66 10.15
N ALA A 423 28.69 -2.47 8.99
CA ALA A 423 28.91 -1.14 8.46
C ALA A 423 27.54 -0.48 8.11
N PRO A 424 27.42 0.85 8.18
CA PRO A 424 26.16 1.51 7.84
C PRO A 424 25.88 1.46 6.33
N THR A 425 24.60 1.38 5.98
CA THR A 425 24.13 1.88 4.68
C THR A 425 24.15 3.39 4.74
N THR A 426 24.76 4.05 3.77
CA THR A 426 24.86 5.52 3.71
C THR A 426 24.12 6.09 2.52
N PHE A 427 23.57 7.28 2.70
CA PHE A 427 22.75 7.96 1.71
C PHE A 427 23.33 9.35 1.46
N THR A 428 23.43 9.72 0.18
CA THR A 428 23.82 11.08 -0.21
C THR A 428 22.71 11.72 -1.02
N TYR A 429 22.64 13.05 -0.97
CA TYR A 429 21.59 13.82 -1.62
C TYR A 429 22.19 14.94 -2.46
N TRP A 430 21.48 15.31 -3.52
CA TRP A 430 21.76 16.53 -4.26
C TRP A 430 21.41 17.78 -3.42
N PRO A 431 21.85 19.00 -3.78
CA PRO A 431 21.43 20.22 -3.07
C PRO A 431 19.92 20.44 -3.08
N ASN A 432 19.22 19.88 -4.08
CA ASN A 432 17.77 19.80 -4.16
C ASN A 432 17.19 18.57 -3.42
N GLY A 433 17.97 18.00 -2.47
CA GLY A 433 17.72 16.88 -1.55
C GLY A 433 17.04 15.64 -2.08
N ARG A 434 17.04 15.48 -3.39
CA ARG A 434 16.76 14.20 -4.04
C ARG A 434 17.91 13.26 -3.78
N LEU A 435 17.57 11.98 -3.57
CA LEU A 435 18.55 10.93 -3.35
C LEU A 435 19.52 10.87 -4.53
N LYS A 436 20.81 11.01 -4.24
CA LYS A 436 21.88 10.99 -5.23
C LYS A 436 22.54 9.63 -5.30
N SER A 437 22.84 9.03 -4.15
CA SER A 437 23.39 7.69 -4.09
C SER A 437 23.05 6.98 -2.79
N VAL A 438 23.03 5.65 -2.86
CA VAL A 438 23.00 4.75 -1.70
C VAL A 438 24.25 3.89 -1.77
N THR A 439 24.98 3.81 -0.67
CA THR A 439 26.10 2.88 -0.50
C THR A 439 25.72 1.86 0.55
N ASP A 440 25.73 0.59 0.19
CA ASP A 440 25.41 -0.48 1.12
C ASP A 440 26.59 -0.78 2.08
N PRO A 441 26.39 -1.65 3.08
CA PRO A 441 27.45 -2.02 4.02
C PRO A 441 28.64 -2.76 3.38
N GLY A 442 28.48 -3.32 2.18
CA GLY A 442 29.55 -3.92 1.38
C GLY A 442 30.32 -2.93 0.51
N GLY A 443 29.93 -1.66 0.49
CA GLY A 443 30.53 -0.61 -0.34
C GLY A 443 29.98 -0.52 -1.77
N ARG A 444 28.94 -1.28 -2.12
CA ARG A 444 28.27 -1.19 -3.43
C ARG A 444 27.49 0.12 -3.49
N VAL A 445 27.66 0.86 -4.59
CA VAL A 445 27.03 2.17 -4.79
C VAL A 445 25.99 2.10 -5.90
N VAL A 446 24.77 2.52 -5.58
CA VAL A 446 23.71 2.79 -6.56
C VAL A 446 23.50 4.29 -6.63
N SER A 447 23.54 4.86 -7.83
CA SER A 447 23.40 6.29 -8.09
C SER A 447 22.11 6.61 -8.85
N TYR A 448 21.55 7.78 -8.59
CA TYR A 448 20.28 8.25 -9.15
C TYR A 448 20.46 9.63 -9.81
N THR A 449 19.85 9.80 -10.98
CA THR A 449 19.76 11.09 -11.67
C THR A 449 18.31 11.44 -11.99
N TYR A 450 18.07 12.73 -12.23
CA TYR A 450 16.74 13.28 -12.46
C TYR A 450 16.77 14.23 -13.66
N ASP A 451 15.64 14.33 -14.36
CA ASP A 451 15.47 15.28 -15.46
C ASP A 451 15.22 16.71 -14.95
N ALA A 452 15.07 17.68 -15.86
CA ALA A 452 14.81 19.08 -15.51
C ALA A 452 13.47 19.30 -14.81
N ASN A 453 12.51 18.39 -14.96
CA ASN A 453 11.22 18.42 -14.28
C ASN A 453 11.26 17.69 -12.93
N GLY A 454 12.41 17.11 -12.57
CA GLY A 454 12.53 16.32 -11.36
C GLY A 454 11.83 14.96 -11.46
N ASN A 455 11.74 14.36 -12.64
CA ASN A 455 11.39 12.94 -12.76
C ASN A 455 12.66 12.09 -12.67
N PRO A 456 12.60 10.84 -12.19
CA PRO A 456 13.72 9.91 -12.30
C PRO A 456 14.17 9.81 -13.76
N ALA A 457 15.47 9.97 -14.02
CA ALA A 457 16.05 9.89 -15.36
C ALA A 457 16.95 8.65 -15.50
N SER A 458 17.68 8.28 -14.45
CA SER A 458 18.46 7.05 -14.46
C SER A 458 18.76 6.49 -13.07
N VAL A 459 18.97 5.18 -13.02
CA VAL A 459 19.54 4.45 -11.89
C VAL A 459 20.68 3.56 -12.38
N GLY A 460 21.82 3.58 -11.71
CA GLY A 460 22.95 2.75 -12.12
C GLY A 460 23.93 2.43 -11.02
N ASP A 461 24.77 1.43 -11.28
CA ASP A 461 25.87 1.03 -10.40
C ASP A 461 27.17 1.79 -10.73
N SER A 462 28.23 1.54 -9.95
CA SER A 462 29.53 2.17 -10.16
C SER A 462 30.33 1.63 -11.36
N LEU A 463 29.84 0.60 -12.08
CA LEU A 463 30.40 0.17 -13.37
C LEU A 463 29.83 0.95 -14.56
N GLY A 464 28.82 1.80 -14.33
CA GLY A 464 28.11 2.50 -15.40
C GLY A 464 27.03 1.66 -16.06
N ASN A 465 26.61 0.54 -15.44
CA ASN A 465 25.42 -0.19 -15.86
C ASN A 465 24.20 0.64 -15.44
N VAL A 466 23.55 1.32 -16.41
CA VAL A 466 22.51 2.32 -16.14
C VAL A 466 21.17 1.93 -16.78
N VAL A 467 20.12 1.83 -15.98
CA VAL A 467 18.73 1.85 -16.48
C VAL A 467 18.30 3.29 -16.62
N THR A 468 17.71 3.63 -17.77
CA THR A 468 17.23 4.99 -18.05
C THR A 468 15.72 5.02 -18.14
N TYR A 469 15.15 6.13 -17.66
CA TYR A 469 13.73 6.42 -17.68
C TYR A 469 13.52 7.67 -18.53
N THR A 470 12.53 7.64 -19.39
CA THR A 470 12.01 8.84 -20.04
C THR A 470 10.61 9.08 -19.52
N ALA A 471 10.36 10.28 -19.00
CA ALA A 471 9.05 10.70 -18.55
C ALA A 471 8.57 11.89 -19.40
N ASP A 472 7.26 12.05 -19.53
CA ASP A 472 6.71 13.28 -20.09
C ASP A 472 6.69 14.42 -19.05
N ALA A 473 6.22 15.60 -19.46
CA ALA A 473 6.16 16.77 -18.60
C ALA A 473 5.32 16.55 -17.33
N SER A 474 4.33 15.65 -17.36
CA SER A 474 3.49 15.30 -16.22
C SER A 474 4.06 14.21 -15.33
N GLY A 475 5.28 13.73 -15.61
CA GLY A 475 5.95 12.68 -14.83
C GLY A 475 5.51 11.25 -15.15
N GLN A 476 4.67 11.02 -16.16
CA GLN A 476 4.35 9.66 -16.61
C GLN A 476 5.54 9.05 -17.36
N VAL A 477 5.97 7.85 -16.97
CA VAL A 477 7.07 7.13 -17.62
C VAL A 477 6.62 6.67 -19.02
N ARG A 478 7.29 7.16 -20.05
CA ARG A 478 7.06 6.85 -21.48
C ARG A 478 7.98 5.75 -22.00
N ALA A 479 9.17 5.60 -21.45
CA ALA A 479 10.01 4.45 -21.75
C ALA A 479 10.96 4.11 -20.60
N VAL A 480 11.25 2.83 -20.47
CA VAL A 480 12.31 2.30 -19.61
C VAL A 480 13.28 1.56 -20.51
N ALA A 481 14.55 1.99 -20.54
CA ALA A 481 15.60 1.31 -21.27
C ALA A 481 16.61 0.70 -20.31
N ASP A 482 16.96 -0.56 -20.55
CA ASP A 482 17.97 -1.26 -19.76
C ASP A 482 19.40 -0.79 -20.10
N GLN A 483 20.38 -1.43 -19.46
CA GLN A 483 21.80 -1.08 -19.59
C GLN A 483 22.39 -1.35 -20.98
N LEU A 484 21.67 -2.09 -21.83
CA LEU A 484 22.02 -2.35 -23.22
C LEU A 484 21.26 -1.43 -24.20
N GLY A 485 20.42 -0.52 -23.69
CA GLY A 485 19.58 0.39 -24.47
C GLY A 485 18.31 -0.25 -25.03
N ARG A 486 17.95 -1.46 -24.60
CA ARG A 486 16.70 -2.14 -24.99
C ARG A 486 15.54 -1.48 -24.24
N ALA A 487 14.57 -0.92 -24.96
CA ALA A 487 13.55 -0.05 -24.38
C ALA A 487 12.13 -0.62 -24.47
N THR A 488 11.40 -0.59 -23.36
CA THR A 488 9.94 -0.80 -23.32
C THR A 488 9.25 0.56 -23.25
N HIS A 489 8.25 0.78 -24.11
CA HIS A 489 7.52 2.04 -24.22
C HIS A 489 6.09 1.92 -23.70
N PHE A 490 5.57 3.00 -23.13
CA PHE A 490 4.26 3.09 -22.52
C PHE A 490 3.52 4.31 -23.07
N ASP A 491 2.36 4.05 -23.69
CA ASP A 491 1.44 5.09 -24.14
C ASP A 491 0.20 5.10 -23.24
N TYR A 492 -0.30 6.29 -22.92
CA TYR A 492 -1.43 6.51 -22.01
C TYR A 492 -2.55 7.27 -22.72
N ASN A 493 -3.79 7.01 -22.29
CA ASN A 493 -4.98 7.78 -22.65
C ASN A 493 -5.01 9.14 -21.93
N ALA A 494 -5.93 10.02 -22.31
CA ALA A 494 -6.06 11.37 -21.74
C ALA A 494 -6.43 11.39 -20.25
N ASP A 495 -7.09 10.33 -19.76
CA ASP A 495 -7.38 10.12 -18.33
C ASP A 495 -6.20 9.49 -17.56
N GLY A 496 -5.07 9.24 -18.23
CA GLY A 496 -3.87 8.65 -17.65
C GLY A 496 -3.87 7.12 -17.57
N THR A 497 -4.92 6.44 -18.05
CA THR A 497 -4.94 4.97 -18.14
C THR A 497 -3.96 4.46 -19.22
N LEU A 498 -3.38 3.28 -19.01
CA LEU A 498 -2.41 2.69 -19.95
C LEU A 498 -3.13 2.26 -21.23
N ALA A 499 -2.69 2.76 -22.39
CA ALA A 499 -3.29 2.44 -23.68
C ALA A 499 -2.51 1.34 -24.42
N VAL A 500 -1.18 1.46 -24.46
CA VAL A 500 -0.29 0.54 -25.19
C VAL A 500 1.01 0.31 -24.43
N VAL A 501 1.45 -0.94 -24.40
CA VAL A 501 2.83 -1.31 -24.03
C VAL A 501 3.52 -1.85 -25.26
N THR A 502 4.69 -1.31 -25.60
CA THR A 502 5.53 -1.79 -26.71
C THR A 502 6.86 -2.29 -26.15
N ASN A 503 7.15 -3.59 -26.29
CA ASN A 503 8.43 -4.13 -25.82
C ASN A 503 9.61 -3.73 -26.73
N ALA A 504 10.83 -4.07 -26.33
CA ALA A 504 12.06 -3.75 -27.08
C ALA A 504 12.15 -4.40 -28.48
N SER A 505 11.31 -5.41 -28.77
CA SER A 505 11.20 -6.04 -30.09
C SER A 505 10.08 -5.44 -30.95
N GLY A 506 9.34 -4.45 -30.44
CA GLY A 506 8.25 -3.77 -31.16
C GLY A 506 6.88 -4.44 -31.04
N HIS A 507 6.74 -5.52 -30.27
CA HIS A 507 5.45 -6.18 -30.04
C HIS A 507 4.60 -5.38 -29.06
N GLN A 508 3.29 -5.31 -29.33
CA GLN A 508 2.37 -4.43 -28.62
C GLN A 508 1.26 -5.17 -27.88
N TRP A 509 0.98 -4.71 -26.67
CA TRP A 509 -0.24 -5.04 -25.93
C TRP A 509 -1.10 -3.78 -25.85
N LYS A 510 -2.39 -3.91 -26.16
CA LYS A 510 -3.35 -2.80 -26.14
C LYS A 510 -4.40 -3.03 -25.08
N TYR A 511 -4.73 -1.98 -24.35
CA TYR A 511 -5.64 -2.03 -23.20
C TYR A 511 -6.82 -1.11 -23.48
N PHE A 512 -8.03 -1.62 -23.31
CA PHE A 512 -9.27 -0.89 -23.50
C PHE A 512 -10.09 -0.94 -22.22
N TYR A 513 -10.81 0.15 -21.94
CA TYR A 513 -11.55 0.33 -20.70
C TYR A 513 -13.03 0.58 -20.98
N ASP A 514 -13.87 0.23 -20.01
CA ASP A 514 -15.31 0.49 -20.07
C ASP A 514 -15.68 1.93 -19.66
N ALA A 515 -16.99 2.19 -19.56
CA ALA A 515 -17.54 3.49 -19.21
C ALA A 515 -17.18 3.94 -17.77
N GLN A 516 -16.73 3.03 -16.91
CA GLN A 516 -16.34 3.30 -15.53
C GLN A 516 -14.80 3.23 -15.36
N ALA A 517 -14.04 3.25 -16.46
CA ALA A 517 -12.58 3.15 -16.49
C ALA A 517 -12.01 1.83 -15.97
N ARG A 518 -12.80 0.74 -16.01
CA ARG A 518 -12.35 -0.61 -15.65
C ARG A 518 -11.84 -1.33 -16.90
N LEU A 519 -10.84 -2.19 -16.76
CA LEU A 519 -10.23 -2.90 -17.89
C LEU A 519 -11.27 -3.80 -18.56
N HIS A 520 -11.62 -3.53 -19.82
CA HIS A 520 -12.61 -4.29 -20.58
C HIS A 520 -11.97 -5.31 -21.52
N GLU A 521 -10.84 -4.97 -22.13
CA GLU A 521 -10.19 -5.81 -23.14
C GLU A 521 -8.67 -5.63 -23.10
N VAL A 522 -7.95 -6.74 -23.21
CA VAL A 522 -6.50 -6.75 -23.49
C VAL A 522 -6.29 -7.46 -24.82
N ARG A 523 -5.70 -6.76 -25.79
CA ARG A 523 -5.25 -7.35 -27.06
C ARG A 523 -3.76 -7.62 -27.02
N ASP A 524 -3.38 -8.85 -27.32
CA ASP A 524 -1.98 -9.28 -27.41
C ASP A 524 -1.35 -8.92 -28.78
N PRO A 525 -0.05 -9.20 -28.98
CA PRO A 525 0.63 -8.93 -30.25
C PRO A 525 0.09 -9.71 -31.46
N PHE A 526 -0.69 -10.77 -31.24
CA PHE A 526 -1.36 -11.55 -32.29
C PHE A 526 -2.79 -11.04 -32.57
N ALA A 527 -3.19 -9.93 -31.95
CA ALA A 527 -4.54 -9.39 -31.97
C ALA A 527 -5.61 -10.33 -31.37
N LEU A 528 -5.20 -11.29 -30.55
CA LEU A 528 -6.10 -12.11 -29.75
C LEU A 528 -6.46 -11.33 -28.48
N SER A 529 -7.70 -11.49 -28.03
CA SER A 529 -8.29 -10.64 -26.99
C SER A 529 -8.69 -11.45 -25.77
N THR A 530 -8.40 -10.92 -24.59
CA THR A 530 -9.05 -11.33 -23.34
C THR A 530 -10.06 -10.24 -22.96
N PHE A 531 -11.31 -10.63 -22.70
CA PHE A 531 -12.39 -9.71 -22.31
C PHE A 531 -12.76 -9.88 -20.84
N TYR A 532 -13.16 -8.77 -20.23
CA TYR A 532 -13.64 -8.68 -18.86
C TYR A 532 -14.99 -7.96 -18.84
N GLU A 533 -15.96 -8.53 -18.14
CA GLU A 533 -17.28 -7.95 -17.91
C GLU A 533 -17.55 -7.90 -16.42
N TYR A 534 -18.12 -6.79 -15.94
CA TYR A 534 -18.33 -6.53 -14.52
C TYR A 534 -19.81 -6.31 -14.21
N SER A 535 -20.18 -6.61 -12.97
CA SER A 535 -21.44 -6.17 -12.38
C SER A 535 -21.47 -4.65 -12.18
N ASP A 536 -22.64 -4.14 -11.81
CA ASP A 536 -22.83 -2.76 -11.36
C ASP A 536 -22.02 -2.44 -10.09
N LEU A 537 -21.75 -3.43 -9.24
CA LEU A 537 -20.84 -3.32 -8.08
C LEU A 537 -19.36 -3.27 -8.44
N GLY A 538 -18.98 -3.45 -9.70
CA GLY A 538 -17.56 -3.54 -10.09
C GLY A 538 -16.91 -4.90 -9.89
N LEU A 539 -17.68 -5.93 -9.53
CA LEU A 539 -17.20 -7.30 -9.39
C LEU A 539 -17.13 -7.97 -10.78
N LEU A 540 -16.03 -8.68 -11.08
CA LEU A 540 -15.83 -9.36 -12.36
C LEU A 540 -16.87 -10.49 -12.51
N THR A 541 -17.79 -10.41 -13.47
CA THR A 541 -18.84 -11.43 -13.67
C THR A 541 -18.49 -12.43 -14.77
N LYS A 542 -17.63 -12.04 -15.71
CA LYS A 542 -17.24 -12.90 -16.82
C LYS A 542 -15.85 -12.53 -17.34
N ARG A 543 -15.05 -13.56 -17.60
CA ARG A 543 -13.78 -13.50 -18.33
C ARG A 543 -13.92 -14.34 -19.61
N THR A 544 -13.50 -13.79 -20.73
CA THR A 544 -13.37 -14.56 -21.99
C THR A 544 -11.90 -14.54 -22.38
N ASP A 545 -11.25 -15.71 -22.41
CA ASP A 545 -9.83 -15.85 -22.74
C ASP A 545 -9.59 -15.83 -24.27
N ARG A 546 -8.31 -15.86 -24.68
CA ARG A 546 -7.88 -15.70 -26.08
C ARG A 546 -8.32 -16.84 -27.00
N ASP A 547 -8.63 -17.99 -26.42
CA ASP A 547 -9.22 -19.17 -27.06
C ASP A 547 -10.75 -19.17 -27.05
N LEU A 548 -11.37 -18.06 -26.63
CA LEU A 548 -12.82 -17.87 -26.44
C LEU A 548 -13.42 -18.72 -25.30
N ALA A 549 -12.58 -19.28 -24.43
CA ALA A 549 -13.04 -19.96 -23.24
C ALA A 549 -13.65 -18.94 -22.26
N VAL A 550 -14.86 -19.24 -21.76
CA VAL A 550 -15.63 -18.34 -20.90
C VAL A 550 -15.66 -18.88 -19.47
N THR A 551 -15.18 -18.08 -18.53
CA THR A 551 -15.36 -18.28 -17.08
C THR A 551 -16.32 -17.23 -16.54
N THR A 552 -17.33 -17.63 -15.77
CA THR A 552 -18.27 -16.71 -15.12
C THR A 552 -18.20 -16.80 -13.61
N PHE A 553 -18.45 -15.68 -12.94
CA PHE A 553 -18.35 -15.53 -11.49
C PHE A 553 -19.69 -15.02 -10.94
N ALA A 554 -20.15 -15.61 -9.84
CA ALA A 554 -21.31 -15.15 -9.10
C ALA A 554 -20.92 -14.74 -7.69
N TYR A 555 -21.62 -13.76 -7.14
CA TYR A 555 -21.34 -13.18 -5.83
C TYR A 555 -22.61 -13.19 -4.98
N ASP A 556 -22.46 -13.23 -3.66
CA ASP A 556 -23.56 -12.93 -2.75
C ASP A 556 -23.81 -11.42 -2.63
N VAL A 557 -24.74 -11.06 -1.75
CA VAL A 557 -25.16 -9.68 -1.54
C VAL A 557 -24.09 -8.81 -0.88
N ASP A 558 -23.12 -9.44 -0.20
CA ASP A 558 -21.99 -8.77 0.44
C ASP A 558 -20.78 -8.67 -0.50
N GLY A 559 -20.92 -9.16 -1.74
CA GLY A 559 -19.89 -9.11 -2.77
C GLY A 559 -18.84 -10.22 -2.65
N LEU A 560 -19.10 -11.28 -1.87
CA LEU A 560 -18.21 -12.44 -1.76
C LEU A 560 -18.48 -13.42 -2.89
N LEU A 561 -17.42 -13.96 -3.50
CA LEU A 561 -17.51 -14.87 -4.66
C LEU A 561 -18.15 -16.19 -4.24
N THR A 562 -19.36 -16.51 -4.67
CA THR A 562 -20.06 -17.75 -4.29
C THR A 562 -19.91 -18.87 -5.32
N GLN A 563 -19.64 -18.53 -6.58
CA GLN A 563 -19.51 -19.51 -7.64
C GLN A 563 -18.53 -19.05 -8.72
N GLU A 564 -17.70 -19.97 -9.20
CA GLU A 564 -16.91 -19.83 -10.43
C GLU A 564 -17.30 -20.97 -11.38
N VAL A 565 -17.82 -20.64 -12.56
CA VAL A 565 -18.18 -21.62 -13.59
C VAL A 565 -17.17 -21.52 -14.71
N ARG A 566 -16.47 -22.62 -14.95
CA ARG A 566 -15.40 -22.75 -15.93
C ARG A 566 -15.90 -23.33 -17.25
N PRO A 567 -15.16 -23.11 -18.34
CA PRO A 567 -15.34 -23.80 -19.61
C PRO A 567 -15.52 -25.31 -19.43
N GLY A 568 -16.52 -25.88 -20.09
CA GLY A 568 -16.85 -27.32 -19.98
C GLY A 568 -17.74 -27.70 -18.80
N GLY A 569 -18.16 -26.73 -17.96
CA GLY A 569 -19.13 -26.93 -16.88
C GLY A 569 -18.53 -27.41 -15.55
N ASP A 570 -17.21 -27.30 -15.37
CA ASP A 570 -16.59 -27.41 -14.05
C ASP A 570 -17.02 -26.19 -13.21
N VAL A 571 -17.46 -26.44 -11.99
CA VAL A 571 -18.00 -25.41 -11.10
C VAL A 571 -17.29 -25.49 -9.77
N ILE A 572 -16.78 -24.35 -9.32
CA ILE A 572 -16.35 -24.18 -7.94
C ILE A 572 -17.45 -23.44 -7.19
N HIS A 573 -17.80 -23.96 -6.01
CA HIS A 573 -18.62 -23.24 -5.04
C HIS A 573 -17.76 -22.75 -3.89
N TYR A 574 -18.17 -21.62 -3.33
CA TYR A 574 -17.57 -21.04 -2.14
C TYR A 574 -18.69 -20.66 -1.17
N ARG A 575 -18.43 -20.87 0.11
CA ARG A 575 -19.31 -20.46 1.18
C ARG A 575 -18.51 -19.79 2.26
N TYR A 576 -19.05 -18.69 2.73
CA TYR A 576 -18.45 -17.88 3.77
C TYR A 576 -19.31 -17.96 5.03
N ASP A 577 -18.67 -17.78 6.18
CA ASP A 577 -19.41 -17.35 7.34
C ASP A 577 -19.80 -15.87 7.20
N GLN A 578 -20.62 -15.40 8.13
CA GLN A 578 -21.13 -14.03 8.16
C GLN A 578 -20.07 -12.97 8.51
N LEU A 579 -18.82 -13.36 8.78
CA LEU A 579 -17.67 -12.43 8.81
C LEU A 579 -16.95 -12.35 7.45
N GLY A 580 -17.44 -13.08 6.44
CA GLY A 580 -16.80 -13.16 5.13
C GLY A 580 -15.60 -14.11 5.07
N ARG A 581 -15.44 -15.01 6.05
CA ARG A 581 -14.34 -15.98 6.06
C ARG A 581 -14.75 -17.24 5.31
N LEU A 582 -13.89 -17.74 4.43
CA LEU A 582 -14.18 -18.93 3.62
C LEU A 582 -14.26 -20.18 4.51
N VAL A 583 -15.46 -20.72 4.73
CA VAL A 583 -15.68 -21.91 5.57
C VAL A 583 -15.82 -23.20 4.77
N GLU A 584 -16.21 -23.12 3.50
CA GLU A 584 -16.42 -24.28 2.65
C GLU A 584 -16.15 -23.93 1.18
N THR A 585 -15.51 -24.82 0.45
CA THR A 585 -15.39 -24.72 -1.00
C THR A 585 -15.27 -26.10 -1.64
N ASP A 586 -15.90 -26.30 -2.80
CA ASP A 586 -15.92 -27.58 -3.49
C ASP A 586 -15.88 -27.42 -5.01
N ASN A 587 -15.34 -28.44 -5.68
CA ASN A 587 -15.38 -28.61 -7.13
C ASN A 587 -15.71 -30.06 -7.46
N ALA A 588 -15.76 -30.43 -8.74
CA ALA A 588 -16.09 -31.82 -9.13
C ALA A 588 -15.18 -32.91 -8.53
N SER A 589 -13.97 -32.58 -8.08
CA SER A 589 -12.98 -33.53 -7.56
C SER A 589 -12.93 -33.57 -6.03
N SER A 590 -13.05 -32.43 -5.35
CA SER A 590 -12.74 -32.30 -3.93
C SER A 590 -13.60 -31.27 -3.21
N HIS A 591 -13.69 -31.46 -1.90
CA HIS A 591 -14.38 -30.59 -0.94
C HIS A 591 -13.41 -30.15 0.15
N LEU A 592 -13.53 -28.91 0.60
CA LEU A 592 -12.71 -28.30 1.64
C LEU A 592 -13.60 -27.65 2.70
N ASP A 593 -13.38 -27.97 3.97
CA ASP A 593 -14.00 -27.31 5.13
C ASP A 593 -12.94 -26.58 5.97
N ARG A 594 -13.26 -25.38 6.47
CA ARG A 594 -12.38 -24.56 7.33
C ARG A 594 -13.06 -24.12 8.60
N ILE A 595 -12.28 -24.07 9.69
CA ILE A 595 -12.72 -23.58 11.00
C ILE A 595 -11.74 -22.54 11.50
N TYR A 596 -12.25 -21.42 12.02
CA TYR A 596 -11.45 -20.30 12.52
C TYR A 596 -11.73 -20.04 14.01
N ASP A 597 -10.78 -19.40 14.69
CA ASP A 597 -11.01 -18.83 16.02
C ASP A 597 -11.57 -17.39 15.96
N GLY A 598 -11.74 -16.76 17.13
CA GLY A 598 -12.25 -15.40 17.25
C GLY A 598 -11.27 -14.28 16.84
N ALA A 599 -10.01 -14.60 16.57
CA ALA A 599 -9.02 -13.64 16.03
C ALA A 599 -8.69 -13.94 14.55
N ASP A 600 -9.62 -14.59 13.84
CA ASP A 600 -9.50 -14.90 12.41
C ASP A 600 -8.32 -15.82 12.05
N ARG A 601 -7.91 -16.69 12.99
CA ARG A 601 -6.86 -17.70 12.74
C ARG A 601 -7.49 -19.04 12.39
N LEU A 602 -6.94 -19.71 11.37
CA LEU A 602 -7.40 -21.03 10.92
C LEU A 602 -7.06 -22.10 11.97
N LEU A 603 -8.07 -22.70 12.61
CA LEU A 603 -7.90 -23.81 13.55
C LEU A 603 -7.86 -25.16 12.85
N SER A 604 -8.57 -25.31 11.74
CA SER A 604 -8.59 -26.56 10.98
C SER A 604 -8.96 -26.36 9.52
N GLU A 605 -8.38 -27.19 8.66
CA GLU A 605 -8.77 -27.36 7.27
C GLU A 605 -8.91 -28.86 6.97
N THR A 606 -10.07 -29.30 6.49
CA THR A 606 -10.31 -30.69 6.08
C THR A 606 -10.53 -30.76 4.59
N THR A 607 -9.76 -31.60 3.89
CA THR A 607 -9.94 -31.87 2.46
C THR A 607 -10.40 -33.31 2.25
N CYS A 608 -11.37 -33.54 1.37
CA CYS A 608 -11.87 -34.87 1.02
C CYS A 608 -12.41 -34.91 -0.41
N ALA A 609 -12.77 -36.11 -0.90
CA ALA A 609 -13.46 -36.23 -2.18
C ALA A 609 -14.85 -35.55 -2.13
N ASN A 610 -15.21 -34.81 -3.19
CA ASN A 610 -16.58 -34.29 -3.31
C ASN A 610 -17.56 -35.44 -3.59
N THR A 611 -18.67 -35.49 -2.84
CA THR A 611 -19.74 -36.50 -2.99
C THR A 611 -20.96 -35.97 -3.77
N GLY A 612 -20.90 -34.74 -4.28
CA GLY A 612 -21.97 -34.09 -5.03
C GLY A 612 -23.04 -33.42 -4.16
N SER A 613 -22.75 -33.15 -2.88
CA SER A 613 -23.66 -32.48 -1.94
C SER A 613 -23.00 -31.25 -1.31
N PRO A 614 -23.40 -30.02 -1.67
CA PRO A 614 -22.80 -28.75 -1.19
C PRO A 614 -23.19 -28.37 0.26
N THR A 615 -23.59 -29.37 1.05
CA THR A 615 -23.98 -29.22 2.46
C THR A 615 -23.55 -30.42 3.30
N ALA A 616 -22.87 -31.41 2.71
CA ALA A 616 -22.39 -32.57 3.44
C ALA A 616 -20.95 -32.29 3.85
N PRO A 617 -20.66 -32.05 5.14
CA PRO A 617 -19.29 -31.88 5.59
C PRO A 617 -18.45 -33.09 5.20
N CYS A 618 -17.14 -32.91 5.08
CA CYS A 618 -16.24 -33.97 4.68
C CYS A 618 -16.49 -35.29 5.42
N ALA A 619 -16.98 -36.31 4.70
CA ALA A 619 -17.20 -37.65 5.22
C ALA A 619 -16.03 -38.57 4.84
N PRO A 620 -15.64 -39.54 5.69
CA PRO A 620 -14.63 -40.54 5.33
C PRO A 620 -15.05 -41.33 4.09
N ALA A 621 -14.18 -41.39 3.08
CA ALA A 621 -14.44 -42.15 1.87
C ALA A 621 -14.64 -43.66 2.20
N THR A 622 -15.79 -44.22 1.83
CA THR A 622 -16.04 -45.66 1.88
C THR A 622 -15.57 -46.34 0.59
N GLY A 623 -14.26 -46.28 0.31
CA GLY A 623 -13.69 -46.98 -0.85
C GLY A 623 -12.27 -46.55 -1.22
N SER A 624 -11.52 -47.47 -1.85
CA SER A 624 -10.08 -47.33 -2.14
C SER A 624 -9.72 -46.44 -3.35
N ALA A 625 -10.69 -45.73 -3.95
CA ALA A 625 -10.52 -44.97 -5.20
C ALA A 625 -10.86 -43.46 -5.10
N GLY A 626 -11.21 -42.98 -3.90
CA GLY A 626 -11.48 -41.56 -3.64
C GLY A 626 -10.28 -40.83 -3.05
N GLN A 627 -10.24 -39.50 -3.22
CA GLN A 627 -9.33 -38.64 -2.48
C GLN A 627 -9.47 -38.92 -0.96
N PRO A 628 -8.37 -39.16 -0.23
CA PRO A 628 -8.44 -39.41 1.20
C PRO A 628 -8.96 -38.18 1.95
N THR A 629 -9.67 -38.40 3.05
CA THR A 629 -10.03 -37.33 3.98
C THR A 629 -8.80 -37.00 4.82
N VAL A 630 -8.26 -35.79 4.65
CA VAL A 630 -7.10 -35.29 5.41
C VAL A 630 -7.53 -34.04 6.15
N THR A 631 -7.37 -34.04 7.47
CA THR A 631 -7.57 -32.85 8.30
C THR A 631 -6.22 -32.34 8.79
N MET A 632 -5.95 -31.07 8.48
CA MET A 632 -4.91 -30.27 9.11
C MET A 632 -5.53 -29.51 10.29
N SER A 633 -4.93 -29.63 11.47
CA SER A 633 -5.32 -28.85 12.67
C SER A 633 -4.15 -27.99 13.12
N TYR A 634 -4.45 -26.75 13.51
CA TYR A 634 -3.46 -25.76 13.91
C TYR A 634 -3.70 -25.29 15.34
N ASP A 635 -2.66 -25.33 16.15
CA ASP A 635 -2.67 -24.73 17.48
C ASP A 635 -1.73 -23.54 17.52
N TYR A 636 -2.08 -22.54 18.32
CA TYR A 636 -1.32 -21.30 18.42
C TYR A 636 -0.85 -21.04 19.85
N PHE A 637 0.25 -20.28 19.97
CA PHE A 637 0.59 -19.60 21.21
C PHE A 637 -0.37 -18.44 21.47
N ALA A 638 -0.42 -17.97 22.72
CA ALA A 638 -1.21 -16.79 23.10
C ALA A 638 -0.77 -15.52 22.34
N ASP A 639 0.45 -15.52 21.82
CA ASP A 639 1.03 -14.42 21.06
C ASP A 639 0.79 -14.51 19.53
N GLY A 640 -0.13 -15.37 19.09
CA GLY A 640 -0.50 -15.49 17.68
C GLY A 640 0.30 -16.52 16.87
N ARG A 641 1.49 -16.94 17.32
CA ARG A 641 2.38 -17.80 16.53
C ARG A 641 1.91 -19.26 16.48
N LEU A 642 2.16 -19.93 15.35
CA LEU A 642 1.82 -21.34 15.17
C LEU A 642 2.64 -22.22 16.13
N ARG A 643 1.98 -22.95 17.02
CA ARG A 643 2.60 -23.89 17.96
C ARG A 643 2.73 -25.28 17.35
N SER A 644 1.69 -25.75 16.68
CA SER A 644 1.67 -27.06 16.03
C SER A 644 0.78 -27.06 14.81
N ALA A 645 1.17 -27.84 13.80
CA ALA A 645 0.32 -28.26 12.69
C ALA A 645 0.23 -29.78 12.72
N THR A 646 -0.97 -30.33 12.80
CA THR A 646 -1.21 -31.78 12.90
C THR A 646 -2.00 -32.26 11.70
N SER A 647 -1.43 -33.21 10.95
CA SER A 647 -2.16 -33.92 9.90
C SER A 647 -2.72 -35.24 10.41
N THR A 648 -3.93 -35.62 10.01
CA THR A 648 -4.53 -36.92 10.33
C THR A 648 -3.80 -38.11 9.72
N ASP A 649 -3.00 -37.92 8.65
CA ASP A 649 -2.27 -38.98 7.95
C ASP A 649 -0.76 -39.01 8.24
N ALA A 650 -0.16 -37.89 8.67
CA ALA A 650 1.28 -37.73 8.84
C ALA A 650 1.73 -37.31 10.26
N GLY A 651 0.79 -37.07 11.19
CA GLY A 651 1.07 -36.69 12.57
C GLY A 651 1.37 -35.19 12.76
N ALA A 652 1.88 -34.84 13.94
CA ALA A 652 2.11 -33.45 14.36
C ALA A 652 3.53 -32.93 14.08
N VAL A 653 3.60 -31.71 13.57
CA VAL A 653 4.80 -30.87 13.51
C VAL A 653 4.68 -29.77 14.56
N GLN A 654 5.64 -29.69 15.47
CA GLN A 654 5.72 -28.68 16.52
C GLN A 654 6.73 -27.60 16.14
N TYR A 655 6.40 -26.35 16.46
CA TYR A 655 7.21 -25.17 16.19
C TYR A 655 7.59 -24.49 17.49
N GLY A 656 8.89 -24.29 17.70
CA GLY A 656 9.43 -23.52 18.81
C GLY A 656 10.07 -22.23 18.31
N TYR A 657 10.07 -21.20 19.15
CA TYR A 657 10.58 -19.89 18.80
C TYR A 657 11.47 -19.32 19.90
N ASP A 658 12.39 -18.44 19.53
CA ASP A 658 13.20 -17.71 20.49
C ASP A 658 12.43 -16.53 21.14
N SER A 659 13.10 -15.84 22.06
CA SER A 659 12.58 -14.66 22.77
C SER A 659 12.24 -13.49 21.84
N LEU A 660 12.87 -13.42 20.66
CA LEU A 660 12.64 -12.38 19.66
C LEU A 660 11.48 -12.73 18.71
N GLY A 661 10.97 -13.96 18.76
CA GLY A 661 9.89 -14.40 17.88
C GLY A 661 10.32 -15.18 16.65
N ARG A 662 11.60 -15.46 16.47
CA ARG A 662 12.13 -16.17 15.31
C ARG A 662 12.00 -17.68 15.50
N LEU A 663 11.79 -18.43 14.42
CA LEU A 663 11.63 -19.87 14.47
C LEU A 663 12.94 -20.53 14.92
N ALA A 664 12.95 -21.16 16.08
CA ALA A 664 14.13 -21.76 16.69
C ALA A 664 14.13 -23.29 16.59
N SER A 665 12.95 -23.91 16.47
CA SER A 665 12.86 -25.36 16.29
C SER A 665 11.66 -25.81 15.45
N ILE A 666 11.86 -26.89 14.70
CA ILE A 666 10.79 -27.62 14.00
C ILE A 666 10.94 -29.10 14.32
N GLN A 667 9.92 -29.72 14.90
CA GLN A 667 9.98 -31.12 15.31
C GLN A 667 8.81 -31.91 14.73
N SER A 668 9.10 -32.98 13.97
CA SER A 668 8.08 -33.90 13.47
C SER A 668 8.02 -35.16 14.33
N GLY A 669 6.89 -35.39 15.00
CA GLY A 669 6.70 -36.52 15.91
C GLY A 669 7.83 -36.67 16.94
N SER A 670 8.38 -37.89 17.07
CA SER A 670 9.48 -38.19 18.01
C SER A 670 10.88 -38.01 17.41
N GLN A 671 11.00 -37.46 16.19
CA GLN A 671 12.31 -37.21 15.59
C GLN A 671 13.04 -36.10 16.36
N ALA A 672 14.37 -36.11 16.31
CA ALA A 672 15.14 -34.95 16.75
C ALA A 672 14.68 -33.70 15.97
N ALA A 673 14.65 -32.54 16.62
CA ALA A 673 14.20 -31.32 15.97
C ALA A 673 15.23 -30.80 14.97
N PHE A 674 14.76 -30.06 13.97
CA PHE A 674 15.59 -29.03 13.37
C PHE A 674 15.83 -27.94 14.42
N ALA A 675 17.07 -27.52 14.60
CA ALA A 675 17.43 -26.38 15.45
C ALA A 675 18.01 -25.25 14.58
N LEU A 676 17.47 -24.05 14.74
CA LEU A 676 17.82 -22.87 13.96
C LEU A 676 18.37 -21.80 14.90
N ASP A 677 19.62 -21.40 14.66
CA ASP A 677 20.25 -20.29 15.38
C ASP A 677 20.50 -19.13 14.42
N TYR A 678 20.45 -17.92 14.96
CA TYR A 678 20.58 -16.69 14.20
C TYR A 678 21.73 -15.85 14.72
N ASP A 679 22.35 -15.08 13.85
CA ASP A 679 23.29 -14.04 14.25
C ASP A 679 22.57 -12.84 14.89
N ALA A 680 23.36 -11.84 15.31
CA ALA A 680 22.86 -10.62 15.93
C ALA A 680 21.93 -9.78 15.02
N LEU A 681 22.01 -10.00 13.71
CA LEU A 681 21.22 -9.30 12.71
C LEU A 681 19.90 -10.03 12.42
N GLY A 682 19.79 -11.28 12.83
CA GLY A 682 18.63 -12.13 12.59
C GLY A 682 18.71 -12.97 11.33
N ARG A 683 19.92 -13.13 10.77
CA ARG A 683 20.17 -14.05 9.65
C ARG A 683 20.47 -15.44 10.19
N LEU A 684 20.08 -16.49 9.47
CA LEU A 684 20.30 -17.87 9.90
C LEU A 684 21.80 -18.15 9.96
N ALA A 685 22.35 -18.40 11.15
CA ALA A 685 23.76 -18.68 11.36
C ALA A 685 24.06 -20.19 11.39
N SER A 686 23.13 -20.98 11.91
CA SER A 686 23.26 -22.45 12.00
C SER A 686 21.92 -23.15 11.78
N LEU A 687 21.96 -24.31 11.13
CA LEU A 687 20.85 -25.26 11.02
C LEU A 687 21.33 -26.66 11.36
N THR A 688 20.90 -27.20 12.50
CA THR A 688 21.10 -28.62 12.83
C THR A 688 19.88 -29.42 12.39
N ARG A 689 20.08 -30.45 11.57
CA ARG A 689 19.04 -31.35 11.07
C ARG A 689 18.83 -32.56 12.02
N PRO A 690 17.67 -33.24 11.94
CA PRO A 690 17.38 -34.44 12.74
C PRO A 690 18.40 -35.58 12.58
N ASN A 691 19.12 -35.63 11.46
CA ASN A 691 20.15 -36.63 11.18
C ASN A 691 21.55 -36.26 11.71
N GLY A 692 21.66 -35.20 12.52
CA GLY A 692 22.91 -34.72 13.13
C GLY A 692 23.84 -33.96 12.19
N VAL A 693 23.39 -33.62 10.96
CA VAL A 693 24.14 -32.70 10.09
C VAL A 693 23.87 -31.26 10.53
N THR A 694 24.92 -30.48 10.74
CA THR A 694 24.84 -29.05 11.05
C THR A 694 25.41 -28.24 9.91
N ASP A 695 24.61 -27.33 9.34
CA ASP A 695 25.07 -26.30 8.43
C ASP A 695 25.47 -25.06 9.22
N ALA A 696 26.66 -24.50 8.93
CA ALA A 696 27.06 -23.17 9.32
C ALA A 696 26.97 -22.24 8.10
N PHE A 697 26.34 -21.08 8.27
CA PHE A 697 26.17 -20.09 7.21
C PHE A 697 27.02 -18.86 7.48
N THR A 698 27.72 -18.39 6.46
CA THR A 698 28.57 -17.18 6.54
C THR A 698 28.09 -16.12 5.57
N TYR A 699 28.09 -14.88 6.03
CA TYR A 699 27.62 -13.72 5.27
C TYR A 699 28.74 -12.69 5.15
N ASP A 700 28.78 -11.97 4.03
CA ASP A 700 29.69 -10.84 3.87
C ASP A 700 29.16 -9.58 4.56
N ALA A 701 29.92 -8.49 4.45
CA ALA A 701 29.56 -7.20 5.05
C ALA A 701 28.25 -6.64 4.49
N SER A 702 27.87 -6.97 3.25
CA SER A 702 26.62 -6.53 2.62
C SER A 702 25.40 -7.35 3.06
N GLY A 703 25.62 -8.40 3.85
CA GLY A 703 24.59 -9.35 4.27
C GLY A 703 24.29 -10.46 3.27
N ALA A 704 25.07 -10.58 2.19
CA ALA A 704 24.91 -11.64 1.23
C ALA A 704 25.54 -12.95 1.75
N LEU A 705 24.88 -14.09 1.49
CA LEU A 705 25.39 -15.41 1.87
C LEU A 705 26.63 -15.75 1.02
N VAL A 706 27.78 -15.89 1.66
CA VAL A 706 29.07 -16.20 1.02
C VAL A 706 29.63 -17.57 1.40
N GLY A 707 29.01 -18.28 2.33
CA GLY A 707 29.39 -19.67 2.59
C GLY A 707 28.35 -20.50 3.30
N ARG A 708 28.43 -21.82 3.05
CA ARG A 708 27.65 -22.86 3.71
C ARG A 708 28.53 -24.08 3.91
N ASP A 709 28.87 -24.37 5.16
CA ASP A 709 29.63 -25.55 5.57
C ASP A 709 28.73 -26.53 6.31
N ALA A 710 28.49 -27.71 5.74
CA ALA A 710 27.72 -28.78 6.35
C ALA A 710 28.65 -29.83 6.95
N THR A 711 28.49 -30.13 8.24
CA THR A 711 29.30 -31.15 8.95
C THR A 711 28.41 -32.16 9.68
N ARG A 712 28.92 -33.38 9.91
CA ARG A 712 28.31 -34.39 10.77
C ARG A 712 29.35 -34.88 11.78
N GLY A 713 29.12 -34.65 13.07
CA GLY A 713 30.11 -34.99 14.11
C GLY A 713 31.48 -34.33 13.87
N GLY A 714 31.50 -33.11 13.32
CA GLY A 714 32.72 -32.39 12.94
C GLY A 714 33.35 -32.82 11.61
N SER A 715 32.87 -33.88 10.96
CA SER A 715 33.35 -34.30 9.63
C SER A 715 32.63 -33.52 8.52
N PRO A 716 33.33 -32.96 7.53
CA PRO A 716 32.69 -32.28 6.40
C PRO A 716 31.77 -33.23 5.60
N VAL A 717 30.60 -32.73 5.22
CA VAL A 717 29.61 -33.40 4.37
C VAL A 717 29.48 -32.67 3.04
N ALA A 718 29.35 -31.35 3.08
CA ALA A 718 29.31 -30.49 1.91
C ALA A 718 29.85 -29.11 2.28
N ARG A 719 30.44 -28.44 1.31
CA ARG A 719 30.95 -27.08 1.43
C ARG A 719 30.52 -26.29 0.20
N PHE A 720 30.17 -25.03 0.40
CA PHE A 720 29.87 -24.08 -0.66
C PHE A 720 30.45 -22.73 -0.26
N ASP A 721 31.46 -22.23 -0.96
CA ASP A 721 31.96 -20.86 -0.82
C ASP A 721 31.57 -20.06 -2.06
N TYR A 722 30.89 -18.93 -1.87
CA TYR A 722 30.48 -18.06 -2.95
C TYR A 722 31.39 -16.83 -3.01
N THR A 723 31.87 -16.51 -4.21
CA THR A 723 32.47 -15.19 -4.46
C THR A 723 31.45 -14.33 -5.19
N LEU A 724 31.24 -13.12 -4.69
CA LEU A 724 30.38 -12.13 -5.32
C LEU A 724 31.24 -11.05 -5.98
N ASP A 725 30.78 -10.55 -7.13
CA ASP A 725 31.33 -9.35 -7.73
C ASP A 725 31.08 -8.16 -6.79
N PRO A 726 32.12 -7.43 -6.38
CA PRO A 726 32.02 -6.40 -5.34
C PRO A 726 31.25 -5.16 -5.79
N VAL A 727 30.88 -5.03 -7.07
CA VAL A 727 30.09 -3.90 -7.57
C VAL A 727 28.65 -4.30 -7.84
N THR A 728 28.43 -5.40 -8.57
CA THR A 728 27.10 -5.84 -8.99
C THR A 728 26.42 -6.76 -7.95
N GLY A 729 27.18 -7.34 -7.02
CA GLY A 729 26.69 -8.36 -6.09
C GLY A 729 26.39 -9.72 -6.71
N ARG A 730 26.63 -9.89 -8.01
CA ARG A 730 26.35 -11.15 -8.72
C ARG A 730 27.41 -12.19 -8.35
N ARG A 731 26.99 -13.45 -8.25
CA ARG A 731 27.90 -14.56 -7.94
C ARG A 731 28.85 -14.81 -9.10
N SER A 732 30.13 -14.50 -8.92
CA SER A 732 31.19 -14.72 -9.90
C SER A 732 31.77 -16.13 -9.81
N SER A 733 31.74 -16.76 -8.64
CA SER A 733 32.14 -18.16 -8.47
C SER A 733 31.42 -18.88 -7.33
N LEU A 734 31.44 -20.21 -7.39
CA LEU A 734 31.06 -21.13 -6.32
C LEU A 734 32.16 -22.19 -6.21
N THR A 735 32.74 -22.36 -5.03
CA THR A 735 33.62 -23.50 -4.74
C THR A 735 32.87 -24.51 -3.89
N ASP A 736 32.73 -25.72 -4.40
CA ASP A 736 32.19 -26.85 -3.65
C ASP A 736 33.24 -27.97 -3.49
N ASN A 737 32.81 -29.17 -3.11
CA ASN A 737 33.71 -30.33 -2.92
C ASN A 737 34.41 -30.78 -4.22
N ASP A 738 33.84 -30.46 -5.38
CA ASP A 738 34.36 -30.86 -6.69
C ASP A 738 35.28 -29.77 -7.30
N GLY A 739 35.23 -28.56 -6.76
CA GLY A 739 36.14 -27.46 -7.08
C GLY A 739 35.39 -26.16 -7.38
N THR A 740 36.05 -25.25 -8.12
CA THR A 740 35.50 -23.92 -8.39
C THR A 740 34.76 -23.87 -9.72
N HIS A 741 33.50 -23.49 -9.65
CA HIS A 741 32.64 -23.06 -10.75
C HIS A 741 32.74 -21.55 -10.93
N SER A 742 32.81 -21.07 -12.17
CA SER A 742 32.87 -19.62 -12.47
C SER A 742 31.73 -19.19 -13.38
N TYR A 743 31.22 -17.99 -13.16
CA TYR A 743 30.05 -17.43 -13.85
C TYR A 743 30.36 -16.04 -14.40
N VAL A 744 29.97 -15.79 -15.64
CA VAL A 744 30.14 -14.49 -16.30
C VAL A 744 28.78 -13.97 -16.74
N TYR A 745 28.53 -12.68 -16.52
CA TYR A 745 27.27 -12.02 -16.87
C TYR A 745 27.52 -10.87 -17.84
N ASP A 746 26.50 -10.51 -18.63
CA ASP A 746 26.48 -9.27 -19.38
C ASP A 746 26.11 -8.06 -18.51
N ALA A 747 26.09 -6.87 -19.12
CA ALA A 747 25.74 -5.62 -18.43
C ALA A 747 24.30 -5.61 -17.88
N SER A 748 23.37 -6.31 -18.53
CA SER A 748 21.98 -6.49 -18.06
C SER A 748 21.83 -7.57 -16.98
N GLY A 749 22.90 -8.31 -16.68
CA GLY A 749 22.92 -9.34 -15.64
C GLY A 749 22.47 -10.72 -16.08
N GLN A 750 22.38 -10.95 -17.38
CA GLN A 750 22.08 -12.27 -17.92
C GLN A 750 23.35 -13.10 -17.89
N LEU A 751 23.26 -14.37 -17.49
CA LEU A 751 24.41 -15.29 -17.46
C LEU A 751 24.85 -15.59 -18.89
N VAL A 752 26.11 -15.35 -19.22
CA VAL A 752 26.70 -15.53 -20.57
C VAL A 752 27.59 -16.78 -20.62
N SER A 753 28.20 -17.17 -19.50
CA SER A 753 28.91 -18.44 -19.40
C SER A 753 28.96 -19.00 -17.98
N ALA A 754 29.03 -20.33 -17.91
CA ALA A 754 29.33 -21.08 -16.70
C ALA A 754 30.44 -22.09 -17.00
N THR A 755 31.52 -22.08 -16.22
CA THR A 755 32.62 -23.04 -16.35
C THR A 755 32.72 -23.90 -15.11
N HIS A 756 32.91 -25.20 -15.27
CA HIS A 756 32.85 -26.18 -14.19
C HIS A 756 34.20 -26.92 -14.04
N PRO A 757 34.59 -27.30 -12.81
CA PRO A 757 35.78 -28.10 -12.59
C PRO A 757 35.56 -29.52 -13.14
N ALA A 758 36.62 -30.14 -13.68
CA ALA A 758 36.53 -31.45 -14.30
C ALA A 758 35.96 -32.54 -13.35
N ALA A 759 36.24 -32.43 -12.05
CA ALA A 759 35.75 -33.39 -11.06
C ALA A 759 34.21 -33.36 -10.88
N SER A 760 33.54 -32.25 -11.22
CA SER A 760 32.07 -32.16 -11.16
C SER A 760 31.37 -32.98 -12.25
N GLY A 761 32.09 -33.36 -13.32
CA GLY A 761 31.52 -34.04 -14.48
C GLY A 761 30.56 -33.19 -15.33
N LEU A 762 30.41 -31.90 -15.02
CA LEU A 762 29.56 -30.97 -15.76
C LEU A 762 30.29 -30.39 -16.98
N ALA A 763 29.56 -30.18 -18.07
CA ALA A 763 30.08 -29.51 -19.26
C ALA A 763 30.05 -27.98 -19.09
N ASN A 764 30.98 -27.28 -19.73
CA ASN A 764 30.94 -25.82 -19.77
C ASN A 764 29.78 -25.32 -20.63
N GLU A 765 29.14 -24.24 -20.18
CA GLU A 765 27.96 -23.67 -20.80
C GLU A 765 28.23 -22.23 -21.29
N SER A 766 27.58 -21.86 -22.39
CA SER A 766 27.60 -20.50 -22.94
C SER A 766 26.20 -20.11 -23.39
N TYR A 767 25.86 -18.83 -23.32
CA TYR A 767 24.50 -18.33 -23.53
C TYR A 767 24.50 -17.03 -24.35
N SER A 768 23.44 -16.81 -25.11
CA SER A 768 23.13 -15.54 -25.78
C SER A 768 21.64 -15.25 -25.67
N TYR A 769 21.26 -13.97 -25.79
CA TYR A 769 19.90 -13.48 -25.62
C TYR A 769 19.49 -12.56 -26.77
N ASP A 770 18.20 -12.55 -27.09
CA ASP A 770 17.62 -11.58 -28.02
C ASP A 770 17.31 -10.22 -27.34
N ALA A 771 16.72 -9.29 -28.10
CA ALA A 771 16.37 -7.97 -27.60
C ALA A 771 15.20 -7.97 -26.59
N ALA A 772 14.38 -9.02 -26.53
CA ALA A 772 13.35 -9.21 -25.52
C ALA A 772 13.88 -9.92 -24.25
N GLY A 773 15.14 -10.35 -24.26
CA GLY A 773 15.76 -11.08 -23.16
C GLY A 773 15.55 -12.59 -23.22
N ASN A 774 14.98 -13.13 -24.30
CA ASN A 774 14.82 -14.57 -24.48
C ASN A 774 16.18 -15.19 -24.80
N ARG A 775 16.48 -16.37 -24.23
CA ARG A 775 17.74 -17.09 -24.50
C ARG A 775 17.75 -17.60 -25.95
N SER A 776 18.50 -16.94 -26.83
CA SER A 776 18.56 -17.23 -28.27
C SER A 776 19.55 -18.35 -28.64
N ALA A 777 20.57 -18.60 -27.80
CA ALA A 777 21.45 -19.76 -27.99
C ALA A 777 22.10 -20.21 -26.68
N GLY A 778 22.53 -21.47 -26.65
CA GLY A 778 23.51 -21.99 -25.70
C GLY A 778 23.97 -23.39 -26.08
N GLY A 779 24.65 -23.46 -27.23
CA GLY A 779 25.01 -24.69 -27.95
C GLY A 779 24.34 -24.82 -29.33
N THR A 780 23.08 -24.37 -29.50
CA THR A 780 22.36 -24.24 -30.79
C THR A 780 21.21 -23.20 -30.69
N ALA A 781 20.67 -22.71 -31.81
CA ALA A 781 19.72 -21.60 -31.87
C ALA A 781 18.29 -21.97 -31.43
N SER A 782 17.68 -21.12 -30.59
CA SER A 782 16.27 -21.18 -30.18
C SER A 782 15.47 -20.09 -30.90
N THR A 783 14.19 -20.35 -31.20
CA THR A 783 13.31 -19.39 -31.88
C THR A 783 12.07 -19.09 -31.04
N TYR A 784 11.62 -17.84 -31.07
CA TYR A 784 10.48 -17.36 -30.28
C TYR A 784 9.47 -16.65 -31.18
N ASP A 785 8.20 -16.67 -30.76
CA ASP A 785 7.14 -15.92 -31.43
C ASP A 785 6.95 -14.51 -30.84
N ALA A 786 5.96 -13.77 -31.35
CA ALA A 786 5.70 -12.38 -30.95
C ALA A 786 5.29 -12.20 -29.48
N ALA A 787 4.83 -13.27 -28.82
CA ALA A 787 4.53 -13.28 -27.39
C ALA A 787 5.67 -13.87 -26.55
N ASN A 788 6.89 -13.97 -27.11
CA ASN A 788 8.07 -14.53 -26.46
C ASN A 788 7.94 -16.02 -26.07
N ARG A 789 7.10 -16.79 -26.76
CA ARG A 789 6.98 -18.24 -26.51
C ARG A 789 8.03 -18.99 -27.34
N LEU A 790 8.73 -19.94 -26.72
CA LEU A 790 9.76 -20.76 -27.38
C LEU A 790 9.11 -21.71 -28.39
N THR A 791 9.29 -21.48 -29.69
CA THR A 791 8.68 -22.31 -30.75
C THR A 791 9.58 -23.44 -31.24
N SER A 792 10.90 -23.29 -31.15
CA SER A 792 11.84 -24.38 -31.43
C SER A 792 13.17 -24.21 -30.68
N ASP A 793 13.82 -25.32 -30.37
CA ASP A 793 15.21 -25.39 -29.93
C ASP A 793 15.96 -26.54 -30.64
N ALA A 794 17.17 -26.88 -30.17
CA ALA A 794 18.00 -27.94 -30.76
C ALA A 794 17.35 -29.34 -30.72
N ALA A 795 16.51 -29.58 -29.73
CA ALA A 795 15.96 -30.90 -29.41
C ALA A 795 14.48 -31.00 -29.76
N PHE A 796 13.72 -29.91 -29.75
CA PHE A 796 12.27 -29.94 -29.88
C PHE A 796 11.66 -28.75 -30.64
N ASN A 797 10.49 -29.01 -31.24
CA ASN A 797 9.53 -28.03 -31.69
C ASN A 797 8.34 -27.99 -30.73
N TYR A 798 7.84 -26.80 -30.46
CA TYR A 798 6.79 -26.55 -29.47
C TYR A 798 5.55 -25.96 -30.13
N LEU A 799 4.37 -26.39 -29.68
CA LEU A 799 3.09 -25.86 -30.13
C LEU A 799 2.32 -25.37 -28.91
N TYR A 800 1.71 -24.19 -29.03
CA TYR A 800 0.89 -23.58 -28.00
C TYR A 800 -0.53 -23.37 -28.51
N ASP A 801 -1.50 -23.26 -27.61
CA ASP A 801 -2.81 -22.74 -27.94
C ASP A 801 -2.82 -21.19 -28.02
N ALA A 802 -4.00 -20.62 -28.24
CA ALA A 802 -4.21 -19.18 -28.29
C ALA A 802 -3.99 -18.49 -26.94
N SER A 803 -4.13 -19.21 -25.83
CA SER A 803 -3.96 -18.72 -24.45
C SER A 803 -2.52 -18.87 -23.94
N GLY A 804 -1.65 -19.56 -24.67
CA GLY A 804 -0.24 -19.70 -24.36
C GLY A 804 0.12 -20.99 -23.62
N ASP A 805 -0.81 -21.93 -23.50
CA ASP A 805 -0.53 -23.24 -22.91
C ASP A 805 0.19 -24.13 -23.91
N LEU A 806 1.24 -24.82 -23.44
CA LEU A 806 2.03 -25.72 -24.28
C LEU A 806 1.20 -26.96 -24.62
N LEU A 807 0.77 -27.13 -25.86
CA LEU A 807 -0.01 -28.29 -26.32
C LEU A 807 0.86 -29.51 -26.62
N SER A 808 2.05 -29.29 -27.21
CA SER A 808 2.94 -30.40 -27.56
C SER A 808 4.40 -30.00 -27.64
N LYS A 809 5.24 -30.98 -27.34
CA LYS A 809 6.69 -30.94 -27.48
C LYS A 809 7.12 -32.10 -28.38
N THR A 810 7.59 -31.80 -29.59
CA THR A 810 7.92 -32.79 -30.62
C THR A 810 9.43 -32.82 -30.85
N PRO A 811 10.10 -33.98 -30.88
CA PRO A 811 11.53 -34.05 -31.21
C PRO A 811 11.84 -33.36 -32.55
N ALA A 812 12.94 -32.60 -32.62
CA ALA A 812 13.31 -31.79 -33.79
C ALA A 812 13.53 -32.64 -35.05
N GLY A 813 14.01 -33.88 -34.90
CA GLY A 813 14.16 -34.86 -35.98
C GLY A 813 12.86 -35.56 -36.42
N GLY A 814 11.71 -35.19 -35.85
CA GLY A 814 10.45 -35.91 -35.99
C GLY A 814 10.32 -37.07 -34.99
N GLY A 815 9.09 -37.53 -34.76
CA GLY A 815 8.78 -38.60 -33.81
C GLY A 815 7.44 -38.38 -33.09
N THR A 816 7.09 -39.31 -32.20
CA THR A 816 5.90 -39.17 -31.35
C THR A 816 6.10 -38.01 -30.37
N PRO A 817 5.20 -37.02 -30.33
CA PRO A 817 5.33 -35.90 -29.40
C PRO A 817 4.90 -36.28 -27.99
N THR A 818 5.44 -35.56 -27.00
CA THR A 818 4.76 -35.42 -25.71
C THR A 818 3.60 -34.45 -25.89
N ARG A 819 2.40 -34.84 -25.46
CA ARG A 819 1.19 -33.98 -25.51
C ARG A 819 0.76 -33.59 -24.11
N TYR A 820 0.31 -32.37 -23.97
CA TYR A 820 -0.15 -31.82 -22.70
C TYR A 820 -1.62 -31.41 -22.83
N SER A 821 -2.36 -31.53 -21.73
CA SER A 821 -3.75 -31.11 -21.65
C SER A 821 -3.93 -30.21 -20.44
N TRP A 822 -4.67 -29.13 -20.64
CA TRP A 822 -4.85 -28.05 -19.68
C TRP A 822 -6.33 -27.87 -19.36
N ASN A 823 -6.65 -27.45 -18.15
CA ASN A 823 -7.98 -26.95 -17.83
C ASN A 823 -8.07 -25.44 -18.15
N ALA A 824 -9.24 -24.85 -17.90
CA ALA A 824 -9.50 -23.44 -18.17
C ALA A 824 -8.71 -22.44 -17.30
N ASP A 825 -8.06 -22.91 -16.23
CA ASP A 825 -7.19 -22.09 -15.38
C ASP A 825 -5.73 -22.17 -15.79
N HIS A 826 -5.45 -22.72 -16.96
CA HIS A 826 -4.09 -22.96 -17.45
C HIS A 826 -3.31 -23.88 -16.50
N GLN A 827 -3.99 -24.85 -15.86
CA GLN A 827 -3.39 -25.90 -15.04
C GLN A 827 -3.25 -27.20 -15.83
N LEU A 828 -2.08 -27.84 -15.73
CA LEU A 828 -1.78 -29.08 -16.43
C LEU A 828 -2.59 -30.24 -15.84
N VAL A 829 -3.55 -30.78 -16.56
CA VAL A 829 -4.38 -31.93 -16.13
C VAL A 829 -3.94 -33.27 -16.71
N GLY A 830 -3.14 -33.25 -17.78
CA GLY A 830 -2.69 -34.49 -18.43
C GLY A 830 -1.40 -34.37 -19.22
N ILE A 831 -0.60 -35.43 -19.20
CA ILE A 831 0.54 -35.63 -20.10
C ILE A 831 0.36 -36.98 -20.80
N THR A 832 0.48 -37.01 -22.12
CA THR A 832 0.68 -38.26 -22.89
C THR A 832 2.13 -38.32 -23.34
N HIS A 833 2.86 -39.33 -22.89
CA HIS A 833 4.27 -39.54 -23.20
C HIS A 833 4.45 -40.21 -24.57
N PRO A 834 5.64 -40.13 -25.19
CA PRO A 834 5.90 -40.72 -26.51
C PRO A 834 5.68 -42.24 -26.60
N ASP A 835 5.73 -42.95 -25.45
CA ASP A 835 5.49 -44.39 -25.34
C ASP A 835 3.99 -44.75 -25.17
N GLY A 836 3.11 -43.75 -25.14
CA GLY A 836 1.66 -43.90 -24.95
C GLY A 836 1.21 -43.96 -23.49
N THR A 837 2.13 -43.92 -22.52
CA THR A 837 1.75 -43.80 -21.10
C THR A 837 1.21 -42.41 -20.79
N THR A 838 0.34 -42.32 -19.77
CA THR A 838 -0.30 -41.06 -19.37
C THR A 838 -0.06 -40.73 -17.91
N SER A 839 0.11 -39.44 -17.63
CA SER A 839 0.04 -38.87 -16.29
C SER A 839 -1.19 -37.96 -16.21
N SER A 840 -1.93 -38.02 -15.11
CA SER A 840 -3.11 -37.18 -14.88
C SER A 840 -3.01 -36.46 -13.55
N TYR A 841 -3.52 -35.23 -13.49
CA TYR A 841 -3.50 -34.40 -12.29
C TYR A 841 -4.89 -33.87 -11.98
N ARG A 842 -5.17 -33.70 -10.69
CA ARG A 842 -6.38 -33.05 -10.18
C ARG A 842 -5.98 -31.88 -9.30
N TYR A 843 -6.88 -30.92 -9.21
CA TYR A 843 -6.70 -29.73 -8.41
C TYR A 843 -7.91 -29.55 -7.51
N ASP A 844 -7.67 -29.12 -6.28
CA ASP A 844 -8.75 -28.70 -5.41
C ASP A 844 -9.29 -27.31 -5.81
N PRO A 845 -10.40 -26.84 -5.23
CA PRO A 845 -10.98 -25.52 -5.50
C PRO A 845 -10.04 -24.33 -5.34
N LEU A 846 -8.94 -24.49 -4.59
CA LEU A 846 -7.93 -23.46 -4.36
C LEU A 846 -6.76 -23.55 -5.34
N GLY A 847 -6.83 -24.46 -6.32
CA GLY A 847 -5.79 -24.67 -7.33
C GLY A 847 -4.58 -25.46 -6.84
N ARG A 848 -4.68 -26.19 -5.72
CA ARG A 848 -3.60 -27.04 -5.22
C ARG A 848 -3.72 -28.42 -5.86
N ARG A 849 -2.60 -28.95 -6.38
CA ARG A 849 -2.57 -30.30 -6.96
C ARG A 849 -2.75 -31.36 -5.86
N ILE A 850 -3.74 -32.24 -6.00
CA ILE A 850 -4.15 -33.26 -5.02
C ILE A 850 -4.03 -34.69 -5.54
#